data_AF-A0A535PSN4-F1
#
_entry.id   AF-A0A535PSN4-F1
#
_cell.length_a   1.000
_cell.length_b   1.000
_cell.length_c   1.000
_cell.angle_alpha   90.00
_cell.angle_beta   90.00
_cell.angle_gamma   90.00
#
_symmetry.space_group_name_H-M   'P 1'
#
loop_
_entity.id
_entity.type
_entity.pdbx_description
1 polymer ?
#
loop_
_entity_poly.entity_id
_entity_poly.type
_entity_poly.pdbx_seq_one_letter_code
_entity_poly.pdbx_strand_id
1 'polypeptide(L)'
;MTTDKKDIFGARTTLQGVSRNITYYQLDSLSQRGVQGIDRLPFTVKILLENALHHAGGELVSEDDVLSLARWLPGQAAKSDAEYPFLPARVLLQDFTGVPAVADLAAMRSAMARMHGDPQKVNPLVPADLVIDHSVQVDLFGSTLAFARNVEREYERNSERYALLRWGQQAFSNFRVVPPGTGIVHQVNLEYLASVVMTKEEQGETVAFPDTLIGTDSHTTMVNGLGVLGWGAGGIEAEAVLLGQPLYLLTPEVIGMRLVGALPEGATATDLVLTVTQILRKRGVVAKFVEFTGPGLSQLPLADRATISNMSPEFGATSTLFPVDAETLRYLHSTGRDPELVNLVERYTRAQGLFRTDDTPEPQFDDLLELDLGTIEPSLAGPRRPQDRVAMRNLGQAFRTAFADRFKLGQDNGAIENALIRLGTEGGKANPDPVAQREDEEKKAAESKDDNGTKTGGQNGHGKDVLVSISGTESHMTDGSVAIAAITSCTNTSNPSVMIAAGLLAKHAVERGLSVKPTVKTSLAPGSRAVMDYLTNADLLPYLEALRFHLVGFGCTTCIAEGTPVLLANGTARRIEQMPSAGGAALLAPTADGRLGTATQAEMMVQGERECVSLTLQDGRTLVCTPDHELLCTDGRWVRADQLVLGQDRVVVGLEVPLDEPGDDEAGYALHVGNLTFTMDTSHERLRTLAFARLLGHLLSDGSISLLGQGRMHVGQAMDREAVLDDVELLVGYRPAATRYDQRKWTIVLPKPLTDAISTLPGVRTGRRIQQAP
;
A
#
# COMPACT_ATOMS: atom_id res chain seq x y z
N MET A 1 24.25 26.23 1.33
CA MET A 1 24.67 27.27 2.30
C MET A 1 25.62 26.61 3.27
N THR A 2 26.87 27.07 3.36
CA THR A 2 27.86 26.59 4.31
C THR A 2 27.80 27.49 5.55
N THR A 3 26.89 27.20 6.46
CA THR A 3 26.99 27.70 7.84
C THR A 3 28.08 26.88 8.53
N ASP A 4 29.08 27.54 9.11
CA ASP A 4 30.03 26.92 10.03
C ASP A 4 29.24 26.23 11.13
N LYS A 5 29.09 24.91 11.01
CA LYS A 5 28.34 24.08 11.94
C LYS A 5 29.11 24.04 13.25
N LYS A 6 28.67 24.83 14.23
CA LYS A 6 29.31 24.89 15.54
C LYS A 6 28.96 23.63 16.30
N ASP A 7 29.97 22.89 16.76
CA ASP A 7 29.79 21.82 17.74
C ASP A 7 29.46 22.44 19.11
N ILE A 8 28.20 22.85 19.27
CA ILE A 8 27.74 23.55 20.46
C ILE A 8 27.75 22.66 21.70
N PHE A 9 27.74 21.33 21.53
CA PHE A 9 27.71 20.36 22.61
C PHE A 9 29.10 19.79 22.97
N GLY A 10 30.12 19.99 22.13
CA GLY A 10 31.40 19.28 22.28
C GLY A 10 31.25 17.78 21.99
N ALA A 11 30.30 17.43 21.13
CA ALA A 11 29.93 16.05 20.83
C ALA A 11 30.85 15.40 19.79
N ARG A 12 31.61 16.20 19.04
CA ARG A 12 32.47 15.70 17.97
C ARG A 12 33.64 14.91 18.54
N THR A 13 33.77 13.67 18.11
CA THR A 13 34.85 12.75 18.50
C THR A 13 35.21 11.85 17.33
N THR A 14 36.26 11.03 17.48
CA THR A 14 36.83 10.23 16.38
C THR A 14 36.88 8.75 16.74
N LEU A 15 36.29 7.91 15.90
CA LEU A 15 36.54 6.48 15.84
C LEU A 15 37.81 6.25 15.02
N GLN A 16 38.83 5.65 15.64
CA GLN A 16 40.04 5.26 14.91
C GLN A 16 39.76 4.10 13.96
N GLY A 17 39.45 4.35 12.69
CA GLY A 17 39.19 3.28 11.73
C GLY A 17 40.44 2.46 11.40
N VAL A 18 40.22 1.33 10.73
CA VAL A 18 41.31 0.45 10.27
C VAL A 18 42.13 1.12 9.16
N SER A 19 41.46 1.86 8.27
CA SER A 19 42.05 2.54 7.10
C SER A 19 42.01 4.08 7.19
N ARG A 20 41.03 4.66 7.87
CA ARG A 20 40.86 6.11 8.06
C ARG A 20 40.18 6.45 9.37
N ASN A 21 40.49 7.62 9.93
CA ASN A 21 39.75 8.17 11.05
C ASN A 21 38.34 8.57 10.61
N ILE A 22 37.34 8.25 11.44
CA ILE A 22 35.94 8.56 11.18
C ILE A 22 35.42 9.41 12.32
N THR A 23 34.90 10.58 12.00
CA THR A 23 34.34 11.52 12.97
C THR A 23 32.87 11.18 13.22
N TYR A 24 32.38 11.34 14.46
CA TYR A 24 30.97 11.19 14.80
C TYR A 24 30.58 12.07 15.99
N TYR A 25 29.28 12.21 16.23
CA TYR A 25 28.72 13.02 17.32
C TYR A 25 28.27 12.09 18.46
N GLN A 26 29.06 12.00 19.54
CA GLN A 26 28.80 11.06 20.63
C GLN A 26 27.63 11.50 21.50
N LEU A 27 26.65 10.61 21.71
CA LEU A 27 25.50 10.86 22.59
C LEU A 27 25.93 11.09 24.05
N ASP A 28 27.01 10.45 24.51
CA ASP A 28 27.50 10.58 25.89
C ASP A 28 27.98 12.00 26.25
N SER A 29 28.23 12.85 25.26
CA SER A 29 28.51 14.28 25.49
C SER A 29 27.37 14.99 26.23
N LEU A 30 26.13 14.52 26.06
CA LEU A 30 24.96 15.05 26.75
C LEU A 30 24.96 14.67 28.24
N SER A 31 25.49 13.49 28.60
CA SER A 31 25.72 13.08 30.00
C SER A 31 26.64 14.07 30.73
N GLN A 32 27.69 14.54 30.04
CA GLN A 32 28.64 15.52 30.57
C GLN A 32 28.01 16.90 30.83
N ARG A 33 26.85 17.18 30.22
CA ARG A 33 26.01 18.36 30.47
C ARG A 33 24.91 18.13 31.50
N GLY A 34 24.94 17.01 32.22
CA GLY A 34 24.01 16.69 33.29
C GLY A 34 22.69 16.06 32.83
N VAL A 35 22.59 15.63 31.57
CA VAL A 35 21.50 14.73 31.15
C VAL A 35 21.73 13.35 31.78
N GLN A 36 20.69 12.73 32.31
CA GLN A 36 20.76 11.41 32.95
C GLN A 36 19.82 10.44 32.23
N GLY A 37 20.12 9.14 32.29
CA GLY A 37 19.23 8.08 31.80
C GLY A 37 19.28 7.83 30.29
N ILE A 38 20.27 8.39 29.56
CA ILE A 38 20.45 8.15 28.11
C ILE A 38 20.59 6.66 27.82
N ASP A 39 21.23 5.89 28.69
CA ASP A 39 21.40 4.44 28.58
C ASP A 39 20.06 3.69 28.54
N ARG A 40 19.03 4.21 29.23
CA ARG A 40 17.68 3.64 29.33
C ARG A 40 16.69 4.18 28.29
N LEU A 41 17.08 5.11 27.43
CA LEU A 41 16.24 5.58 26.33
C LEU A 41 16.00 4.44 25.31
N PRO A 42 14.80 4.35 24.71
CA PRO A 42 14.58 3.50 23.54
C PRO A 42 15.60 3.77 22.45
N PHE A 43 16.03 2.73 21.73
CA PHE A 43 16.96 2.87 20.61
C PHE A 43 16.41 3.81 19.53
N THR A 44 15.10 3.80 19.32
CA THR A 44 14.38 4.73 18.45
C THR A 44 14.64 6.18 18.85
N VAL A 45 14.49 6.51 20.14
CA VAL A 45 14.74 7.86 20.67
C VAL A 45 16.22 8.21 20.56
N LYS A 46 17.14 7.26 20.81
CA LYS A 46 18.58 7.49 20.64
C LYS A 46 18.96 7.82 19.20
N ILE A 47 18.35 7.18 18.20
CA ILE A 47 18.58 7.48 16.78
C ILE A 47 18.06 8.89 16.43
N LEU A 48 16.86 9.25 16.87
CA LEU A 48 16.32 10.60 16.69
C LEU A 48 17.16 11.66 17.41
N LEU A 49 17.66 11.34 18.61
CA LEU A 49 18.55 12.20 19.38
C LEU A 49 19.90 12.40 18.70
N GLU A 50 20.47 11.34 18.11
CA GLU A 50 21.70 11.46 17.32
C GLU A 50 21.47 12.37 16.12
N ASN A 51 20.33 12.22 15.43
CA ASN A 51 19.98 13.05 14.29
C ASN A 51 19.89 14.55 14.69
N ALA A 52 19.21 14.85 15.80
CA ALA A 52 19.10 16.21 16.32
C ALA A 52 20.46 16.75 16.79
N LEU A 53 21.22 15.97 17.56
CA LEU A 53 22.55 16.34 18.06
C LEU A 53 23.52 16.62 16.90
N HIS A 54 23.51 15.76 15.89
CA HIS A 54 24.31 15.92 14.70
C HIS A 54 23.94 17.21 13.98
N HIS A 55 22.67 17.61 13.89
CA HIS A 55 22.28 18.84 13.16
C HIS A 55 22.23 20.11 14.03
N ALA A 56 22.53 20.00 15.32
CA ALA A 56 22.49 21.12 16.26
C ALA A 56 23.47 22.25 15.89
N GLY A 57 23.10 23.49 16.24
CA GLY A 57 23.91 24.67 15.95
C GLY A 57 23.76 25.21 14.52
N GLY A 58 22.87 24.61 13.72
CA GLY A 58 22.38 25.16 12.45
C GLY A 58 21.09 25.98 12.61
N GLU A 59 20.49 26.41 11.50
CA GLU A 59 19.22 27.16 11.51
C GLU A 59 18.00 26.28 11.82
N LEU A 60 18.09 24.97 11.57
CA LEU A 60 16.95 24.04 11.61
C LEU A 60 16.78 23.32 12.96
N VAL A 61 17.84 23.15 13.74
CA VAL A 61 17.82 22.39 15.01
C VAL A 61 18.46 23.21 16.12
N SER A 62 17.67 23.51 17.16
CA SER A 62 18.08 24.31 18.31
C SER A 62 18.73 23.46 19.41
N GLU A 63 19.41 24.13 20.36
CA GLU A 63 19.95 23.46 21.55
C GLU A 63 18.83 22.86 22.42
N ASP A 64 17.68 23.54 22.48
CA ASP A 64 16.51 23.12 23.26
C ASP A 64 15.87 21.85 22.70
N ASP A 65 15.83 21.70 21.37
CA ASP A 65 15.32 20.48 20.72
C ASP A 65 16.11 19.25 21.16
N VAL A 66 17.45 19.35 21.16
CA VAL A 66 18.34 18.26 21.58
C VAL A 66 18.16 17.96 23.06
N LEU A 67 18.18 18.97 23.92
CA LEU A 67 18.07 18.78 25.37
C LEU A 67 16.69 18.26 25.80
N SER A 68 15.62 18.68 25.11
CA SER A 68 14.27 18.22 25.37
C SER A 68 14.12 16.75 25.00
N LEU A 69 14.59 16.33 23.81
CA LEU A 69 14.57 14.94 23.39
C LEU A 69 15.49 14.05 24.24
N ALA A 70 16.65 14.57 24.67
CA ALA A 70 17.58 13.86 25.55
C ALA A 70 17.00 13.58 26.95
N ARG A 71 16.01 14.37 27.37
CA ARG A 71 15.27 14.24 28.63
C ARG A 71 13.91 13.55 28.45
N TRP A 72 13.73 12.83 27.34
CA TRP A 72 12.51 12.08 27.08
C TRP A 72 12.18 11.15 28.26
N LEU A 73 10.91 11.13 28.65
CA LEU A 73 10.40 10.34 29.77
C LEU A 73 9.18 9.53 29.35
N PRO A 74 9.11 8.23 29.71
CA PRO A 74 7.94 7.42 29.47
C PRO A 74 6.65 8.02 30.05
N GLY A 75 5.57 7.93 29.29
CA GLY A 75 4.22 8.37 29.65
C GLY A 75 4.01 9.89 29.56
N GLN A 76 5.00 10.65 29.08
CA GLN A 76 4.89 12.11 28.92
C GLN A 76 4.76 12.56 27.46
N ALA A 77 5.05 11.70 26.48
CA ALA A 77 4.99 12.04 25.06
C ALA A 77 3.60 12.58 24.66
N ALA A 78 2.52 11.90 25.07
CA ALA A 78 1.14 12.31 24.77
C ALA A 78 0.68 13.62 25.43
N LYS A 79 1.49 14.23 26.31
CA LYS A 79 1.20 15.51 26.97
C LYS A 79 2.07 16.65 26.45
N SER A 80 2.95 16.33 25.50
CA SER A 80 3.93 17.26 24.94
C SER A 80 3.47 17.69 23.56
N ASP A 81 3.30 18.99 23.37
CA ASP A 81 3.08 19.61 22.05
C ASP A 81 4.42 19.96 21.37
N ALA A 82 5.54 19.46 21.89
CA ALA A 82 6.86 19.72 21.31
C ALA A 82 7.04 18.95 20.00
N GLU A 83 7.54 19.67 19.00
CA GLU A 83 7.89 19.17 17.67
C GLU A 83 9.41 19.17 17.51
N TYR A 84 9.94 18.11 16.91
CA TYR A 84 11.37 17.92 16.68
C TYR A 84 11.66 17.83 15.19
N PRO A 85 12.60 18.62 14.67
CA PRO A 85 13.08 18.49 13.31
C PRO A 85 13.84 17.17 13.14
N PHE A 86 13.46 16.39 12.14
CA PHE A 86 14.10 15.16 11.74
C PHE A 86 14.59 15.29 10.29
N LEU A 87 15.88 15.06 10.08
CA LEU A 87 16.50 15.12 8.76
C LEU A 87 16.93 13.70 8.34
N PRO A 88 16.10 12.97 7.57
CA PRO A 88 16.43 11.63 7.11
C PRO A 88 17.76 11.62 6.33
N ALA A 89 18.55 10.57 6.50
CA ALA A 89 19.83 10.44 5.80
C ALA A 89 19.70 10.21 4.29
N ARG A 90 18.57 9.62 3.84
CA ARG A 90 18.26 9.35 2.43
C ARG A 90 16.75 9.20 2.21
N VAL A 91 16.35 9.12 0.94
CA VAL A 91 14.96 8.88 0.50
C VAL A 91 14.91 7.66 -0.40
N LEU A 92 13.89 6.82 -0.22
CA LEU A 92 13.61 5.65 -1.06
C LEU A 92 12.33 5.88 -1.87
N LEU A 93 12.38 5.59 -3.16
CA LEU A 93 11.27 5.78 -4.09
C LEU A 93 10.97 4.45 -4.80
N GLN A 94 9.72 4.27 -5.20
CA GLN A 94 9.31 3.24 -6.15
C GLN A 94 8.69 3.88 -7.40
N ASP A 95 8.47 3.17 -8.50
CA ASP A 95 8.15 3.81 -9.79
C ASP A 95 6.75 4.44 -9.92
N PHE A 96 5.74 4.02 -9.17
CA PHE A 96 4.41 4.64 -9.13
C PHE A 96 4.45 6.02 -8.47
N THR A 97 5.14 6.16 -7.33
CA THR A 97 5.23 7.43 -6.61
C THR A 97 6.49 8.24 -6.96
N GLY A 98 7.50 7.60 -7.51
CA GLY A 98 8.75 8.23 -7.93
C GLY A 98 8.65 8.93 -9.29
N VAL A 99 7.78 8.47 -10.19
CA VAL A 99 7.46 9.17 -11.44
C VAL A 99 6.91 10.58 -11.18
N PRO A 100 5.84 10.77 -10.38
CA PRO A 100 5.37 12.12 -10.05
C PRO A 100 6.45 12.93 -9.32
N ALA A 101 7.22 12.35 -8.39
CA ALA A 101 8.30 13.07 -7.71
C ALA A 101 9.39 13.61 -8.66
N VAL A 102 9.79 12.82 -9.67
CA VAL A 102 10.73 13.28 -10.71
C VAL A 102 10.11 14.37 -11.59
N ALA A 103 8.81 14.25 -11.91
CA ALA A 103 8.08 15.27 -12.66
C ALA A 103 7.99 16.59 -11.88
N ASP A 104 7.76 16.54 -10.57
CA ASP A 104 7.67 17.71 -9.70
C ASP A 104 9.04 18.38 -9.54
N LEU A 105 10.13 17.63 -9.37
CA LEU A 105 11.49 18.18 -9.43
C LEU A 105 11.78 18.87 -10.78
N ALA A 106 11.32 18.31 -11.90
CA ALA A 106 11.45 18.94 -13.21
C ALA A 106 10.60 20.21 -13.36
N ALA A 107 9.38 20.20 -12.81
CA ALA A 107 8.49 21.36 -12.78
C ALA A 107 9.06 22.48 -11.91
N MET A 108 9.63 22.16 -10.75
CA MET A 108 10.33 23.09 -9.87
C MET A 108 11.55 23.72 -10.54
N ARG A 109 12.35 22.93 -11.28
CA ARG A 109 13.44 23.48 -12.13
C ARG A 109 12.92 24.51 -13.13
N SER A 110 11.81 24.19 -13.79
CA SER A 110 11.16 25.07 -14.76
C SER A 110 10.61 26.34 -14.10
N ALA A 111 10.05 26.24 -12.89
CA ALA A 111 9.58 27.38 -12.10
C ALA A 111 10.74 28.28 -11.68
N MET A 112 11.84 27.69 -11.18
CA MET A 112 13.06 28.42 -10.81
C MET A 112 13.63 29.20 -12.01
N ALA A 113 13.66 28.59 -13.20
CA ALA A 113 14.08 29.26 -14.44
C ALA A 113 13.17 30.45 -14.79
N ARG A 114 11.84 30.29 -14.70
CA ARG A 114 10.87 31.38 -14.97
C ARG A 114 11.01 32.54 -13.99
N MET A 115 11.46 32.26 -12.77
CA MET A 115 11.76 33.27 -11.75
C MET A 115 13.18 33.86 -11.88
N HIS A 116 13.90 33.56 -12.97
CA HIS A 116 15.29 33.95 -13.20
C HIS A 116 16.29 33.47 -12.12
N GLY A 117 15.93 32.40 -11.40
CA GLY A 117 16.83 31.68 -10.50
C GLY A 117 17.64 30.61 -11.23
N ASP A 118 18.57 29.97 -10.51
CA ASP A 118 19.37 28.87 -11.03
C ASP A 118 18.63 27.52 -10.85
N PRO A 119 18.18 26.85 -11.92
CA PRO A 119 17.46 25.57 -11.82
C PRO A 119 18.30 24.45 -11.21
N GLN A 120 19.64 24.52 -11.29
CA GLN A 120 20.52 23.49 -10.73
C GLN A 120 20.46 23.44 -9.20
N LYS A 121 19.94 24.48 -8.54
CA LYS A 121 19.67 24.45 -7.10
C LYS A 121 18.52 23.50 -6.71
N VAL A 122 17.63 23.17 -7.64
CA VAL A 122 16.60 22.15 -7.44
C VAL A 122 17.25 20.80 -7.75
N ASN A 123 17.80 20.18 -6.70
CA ASN A 123 18.46 18.89 -6.78
C ASN A 123 18.38 18.19 -5.40
N PRO A 124 18.25 16.85 -5.37
CA PRO A 124 18.42 16.06 -4.16
C PRO A 124 19.69 16.40 -3.37
N LEU A 125 19.52 16.83 -2.11
CA LEU A 125 20.59 17.13 -1.15
C LEU A 125 20.99 15.90 -0.32
N VAL A 126 20.08 14.93 -0.22
CA VAL A 126 20.32 13.60 0.33
C VAL A 126 20.22 12.55 -0.79
N PRO A 127 20.87 11.38 -0.65
CA PRO A 127 20.72 10.28 -1.60
C PRO A 127 19.25 9.89 -1.81
N ALA A 128 18.89 9.65 -3.05
CA ALA A 128 17.58 9.21 -3.49
C ALA A 128 17.74 7.94 -4.33
N ASP A 129 17.14 6.85 -3.86
CA ASP A 129 17.15 5.56 -4.56
C ASP A 129 15.75 5.24 -5.06
N LEU A 130 15.57 5.13 -6.37
CA LEU A 130 14.30 4.74 -6.98
C LEU A 130 14.38 3.32 -7.52
N VAL A 131 13.48 2.44 -7.09
CA VAL A 131 13.41 1.05 -7.59
C VAL A 131 12.17 0.89 -8.47
N ILE A 132 12.34 0.28 -9.65
CA ILE A 132 11.21 0.00 -10.56
C ILE A 132 10.72 -1.43 -10.33
N ASP A 133 9.55 -1.58 -9.73
CA ASP A 133 9.00 -2.85 -9.26
C ASP A 133 7.46 -2.93 -9.25
N HIS A 134 6.75 -1.82 -9.39
CA HIS A 134 5.28 -1.75 -9.40
C HIS A 134 4.67 -1.93 -10.80
N SER A 135 5.51 -1.93 -11.85
CA SER A 135 5.06 -1.93 -13.24
C SER A 135 4.88 -3.34 -13.86
N VAL A 136 5.48 -4.38 -13.28
CA VAL A 136 5.37 -5.75 -13.80
C VAL A 136 4.04 -6.40 -13.40
N GLN A 137 3.34 -6.98 -14.39
CA GLN A 137 2.06 -7.66 -14.21
C GLN A 137 2.18 -9.16 -14.50
N VAL A 138 1.30 -9.97 -13.90
CA VAL A 138 1.23 -11.42 -14.15
C VAL A 138 0.29 -11.70 -15.32
N ASP A 139 0.70 -11.29 -16.53
CA ASP A 139 -0.02 -11.52 -17.78
C ASP A 139 -0.03 -13.01 -18.14
N LEU A 140 1.15 -13.63 -18.09
CA LEU A 140 1.36 -15.07 -18.27
C LEU A 140 1.84 -15.71 -16.96
N PHE A 141 1.44 -16.96 -16.73
CA PHE A 141 1.73 -17.72 -15.53
C PHE A 141 1.84 -19.22 -15.83
N GLY A 142 2.34 -20.00 -14.87
CA GLY A 142 2.37 -21.47 -14.97
C GLY A 142 3.19 -22.02 -16.14
N SER A 143 4.15 -21.25 -16.66
CA SER A 143 4.99 -21.59 -17.82
C SER A 143 6.38 -21.01 -17.66
N THR A 144 7.40 -21.69 -18.20
CA THR A 144 8.78 -21.21 -18.27
C THR A 144 8.93 -19.94 -19.12
N LEU A 145 7.95 -19.64 -20.00
CA LEU A 145 7.92 -18.41 -20.79
C LEU A 145 7.30 -17.21 -20.03
N ALA A 146 6.72 -17.42 -18.84
CA ALA A 146 5.98 -16.40 -18.11
C ALA A 146 6.83 -15.16 -17.82
N PHE A 147 8.00 -15.34 -17.22
CA PHE A 147 8.92 -14.24 -16.93
C PHE A 147 9.25 -13.38 -18.15
N ALA A 148 9.71 -14.01 -19.25
CA ALA A 148 10.13 -13.30 -20.44
C ALA A 148 8.98 -12.49 -21.06
N ARG A 149 7.77 -13.06 -21.11
CA ARG A 149 6.58 -12.39 -21.66
C ARG A 149 6.07 -11.26 -20.76
N ASN A 150 6.09 -11.45 -19.45
CA ASN A 150 5.65 -10.41 -18.51
C ASN A 150 6.59 -9.21 -18.54
N VAL A 151 7.90 -9.43 -18.60
CA VAL A 151 8.90 -8.35 -18.74
C VAL A 151 8.79 -7.66 -20.10
N GLU A 152 8.59 -8.40 -21.20
CA GLU A 152 8.35 -7.80 -22.52
C GLU A 152 7.13 -6.86 -22.49
N ARG A 153 6.00 -7.33 -21.92
CA ARG A 153 4.78 -6.52 -21.74
C ARG A 153 5.00 -5.31 -20.84
N GLU A 154 5.76 -5.46 -19.76
CA GLU A 154 6.12 -4.37 -18.87
C GLU A 154 6.85 -3.25 -19.63
N TYR A 155 7.86 -3.59 -20.44
CA TYR A 155 8.59 -2.62 -21.25
C TYR A 155 7.73 -1.98 -22.35
N GLU A 156 6.88 -2.77 -23.02
CA GLU A 156 5.92 -2.24 -24.00
C GLU A 156 5.03 -1.16 -23.39
N ARG A 157 4.49 -1.40 -22.19
CA ARG A 157 3.51 -0.52 -21.51
C ARG A 157 4.14 0.70 -20.86
N ASN A 158 5.39 0.60 -20.38
CA ASN A 158 5.98 1.60 -19.48
C ASN A 158 7.21 2.34 -20.06
N SER A 159 7.46 2.19 -21.36
CA SER A 159 8.65 2.77 -22.02
C SER A 159 8.82 4.27 -21.79
N GLU A 160 7.75 5.06 -21.83
CA GLU A 160 7.78 6.51 -21.58
C GLU A 160 8.15 6.85 -20.12
N ARG A 161 7.52 6.16 -19.16
CA ARG A 161 7.83 6.31 -17.73
C ARG A 161 9.31 5.98 -17.47
N TYR A 162 9.83 4.90 -18.07
CA TYR A 162 11.23 4.51 -17.90
C TYR A 162 12.19 5.49 -18.57
N ALA A 163 11.81 6.11 -19.70
CA ALA A 163 12.58 7.17 -20.31
C ALA A 163 12.67 8.41 -19.40
N LEU A 164 11.58 8.80 -18.74
CA LEU A 164 11.57 9.89 -17.76
C LEU A 164 12.48 9.58 -16.57
N LEU A 165 12.38 8.39 -15.98
CA LEU A 165 13.22 7.99 -14.84
C LEU A 165 14.71 7.93 -15.22
N ARG A 166 15.02 7.41 -16.41
CA ARG A 166 16.39 7.39 -16.94
C ARG A 166 16.93 8.81 -17.17
N TRP A 167 16.11 9.72 -17.66
CA TRP A 167 16.45 11.15 -17.73
C TRP A 167 16.70 11.72 -16.33
N GLY A 168 15.83 11.42 -15.36
CA GLY A 168 15.97 11.85 -13.97
C GLY A 168 17.32 11.47 -13.36
N GLN A 169 17.75 10.21 -13.54
CA GLN A 169 19.07 9.74 -13.11
C GLN A 169 20.24 10.53 -13.71
N GLN A 170 20.10 11.03 -14.94
CA GLN A 170 21.15 11.83 -15.59
C GLN A 170 21.05 13.31 -15.21
N ALA A 171 19.84 13.79 -14.92
CA ALA A 171 19.55 15.20 -14.69
C ALA A 171 19.80 15.62 -13.23
N PHE A 172 19.68 14.71 -12.27
CA PHE A 172 19.84 14.99 -10.84
C PHE A 172 21.06 14.26 -10.27
N SER A 173 21.88 14.95 -9.50
CA SER A 173 22.91 14.30 -8.69
C SER A 173 22.29 13.68 -7.43
N ASN A 174 22.98 12.72 -6.81
CA ASN A 174 22.47 11.92 -5.68
C ASN A 174 21.20 11.11 -6.00
N PHE A 175 20.83 10.95 -7.27
CA PHE A 175 19.66 10.20 -7.69
C PHE A 175 20.06 8.92 -8.45
N ARG A 176 19.67 7.76 -7.93
CA ARG A 176 19.97 6.45 -8.52
C ARG A 176 18.67 5.72 -8.86
N VAL A 177 18.58 5.17 -10.07
CA VAL A 177 17.46 4.32 -10.50
C VAL A 177 17.94 2.87 -10.61
N VAL A 178 17.29 1.99 -9.87
CA VAL A 178 17.41 0.54 -9.99
C VAL A 178 16.44 0.08 -11.08
N PRO A 179 16.94 -0.57 -12.16
CA PRO A 179 16.13 -0.87 -13.33
C PRO A 179 15.11 -2.00 -13.08
N PRO A 180 14.10 -2.15 -13.97
CA PRO A 180 13.10 -3.22 -13.90
C PRO A 180 13.73 -4.60 -13.87
N GLY A 181 13.05 -5.58 -13.24
CA GLY A 181 13.51 -6.97 -13.21
C GLY A 181 14.72 -7.23 -12.29
N THR A 182 15.00 -6.31 -11.37
CA THR A 182 16.05 -6.43 -10.34
C THR A 182 15.50 -7.01 -9.04
N GLY A 183 14.34 -6.52 -8.59
CA GLY A 183 13.74 -6.88 -7.31
C GLY A 183 12.71 -5.86 -6.84
N ILE A 184 12.05 -6.16 -5.72
CA ILE A 184 11.08 -5.29 -5.04
C ILE A 184 11.84 -4.30 -4.14
N VAL A 185 11.39 -3.04 -4.10
CA VAL A 185 12.02 -1.88 -3.47
C VAL A 185 12.55 -2.17 -2.07
N HIS A 186 11.76 -2.82 -1.21
CA HIS A 186 12.14 -3.07 0.18
C HIS A 186 13.14 -4.21 0.33
N GLN A 187 13.06 -5.24 -0.50
CA GLN A 187 14.04 -6.34 -0.49
C GLN A 187 15.38 -5.86 -1.07
N VAL A 188 15.36 -5.07 -2.15
CA VAL A 188 16.56 -4.40 -2.68
C VAL A 188 17.16 -3.45 -1.65
N ASN A 189 16.33 -2.72 -0.91
CA ASN A 189 16.80 -1.86 0.18
C ASN A 189 17.51 -2.67 1.27
N LEU A 190 16.88 -3.74 1.76
CA LEU A 190 17.44 -4.61 2.80
C LEU A 190 18.72 -5.33 2.34
N GLU A 191 18.72 -5.89 1.13
CA GLU A 191 19.79 -6.72 0.58
C GLU A 191 20.91 -5.92 -0.07
N TYR A 192 20.72 -4.64 -0.43
CA TYR A 192 21.75 -3.87 -1.15
C TYR A 192 21.91 -2.41 -0.70
N LEU A 193 20.84 -1.62 -0.62
CA LEU A 193 20.94 -0.15 -0.45
C LEU A 193 21.24 0.27 1.00
N ALA A 194 20.68 -0.45 1.97
CA ALA A 194 20.82 -0.14 3.39
C ALA A 194 22.25 -0.43 3.88
N SER A 195 22.79 0.54 4.62
CA SER A 195 24.15 0.54 5.14
C SER A 195 24.22 0.41 6.66
N VAL A 196 23.10 0.64 7.37
CA VAL A 196 22.98 0.71 8.85
C VAL A 196 23.68 1.93 9.44
N VAL A 197 24.92 2.20 9.03
CA VAL A 197 25.66 3.42 9.35
C VAL A 197 26.15 4.03 8.06
N MET A 198 25.73 5.27 7.78
CA MET A 198 26.14 6.04 6.62
C MET A 198 27.38 6.87 6.94
N THR A 199 28.18 7.14 5.91
CA THR A 199 29.30 8.07 5.97
C THR A 199 29.13 9.18 4.95
N LYS A 200 29.52 10.40 5.30
CA LYS A 200 29.52 11.56 4.41
C LYS A 200 30.80 12.36 4.59
N GLU A 201 31.31 12.91 3.50
CA GLU A 201 32.41 13.87 3.56
C GLU A 201 31.86 15.25 3.95
N GLU A 202 32.29 15.76 5.11
CA GLU A 202 31.92 17.08 5.62
C GLU A 202 33.18 17.82 6.06
N GLN A 203 33.41 19.02 5.50
CA GLN A 203 34.57 19.87 5.83
C GLN A 203 35.95 19.18 5.69
N GLY A 204 36.07 18.20 4.79
CA GLY A 204 37.31 17.46 4.56
C GLY A 204 37.53 16.27 5.50
N GLU A 205 36.53 15.91 6.31
CA GLU A 205 36.54 14.71 7.13
C GLU A 205 35.36 13.77 6.79
N THR A 206 35.58 12.46 6.94
CA THR A 206 34.50 11.47 6.86
C THR A 206 33.74 11.44 8.18
N VAL A 207 32.45 11.81 8.16
CA VAL A 207 31.54 11.77 9.32
C VAL A 207 30.60 10.56 9.21
N ALA A 208 30.43 9.80 10.30
CA ALA A 208 29.49 8.68 10.40
C ALA A 208 28.26 9.03 11.23
N PHE A 209 27.10 8.53 10.81
CA PHE A 209 25.79 8.71 11.44
C PHE A 209 24.86 7.52 11.09
N PRO A 210 23.77 7.27 11.82
CA PRO A 210 22.86 6.17 11.55
C PRO A 210 22.22 6.34 10.16
N ASP A 211 22.07 5.24 9.44
CA ASP A 211 21.23 5.18 8.25
C ASP A 211 19.76 5.39 8.69
N THR A 212 19.12 6.42 8.16
CA THR A 212 17.70 6.72 8.38
C THR A 212 17.05 7.14 7.06
N LEU A 213 15.78 6.82 6.87
CA LEU A 213 15.09 7.17 5.63
C LEU A 213 13.60 7.40 5.80
N ILE A 214 13.05 8.14 4.85
CA ILE A 214 11.64 7.97 4.47
C ILE A 214 11.57 7.36 3.08
N GLY A 215 10.45 6.72 2.78
CA GLY A 215 10.18 6.28 1.42
C GLY A 215 8.76 6.54 0.98
N THR A 216 8.55 6.67 -0.33
CA THR A 216 7.22 6.91 -0.91
C THR A 216 6.40 5.63 -1.05
N ASP A 217 6.52 4.77 -0.05
CA ASP A 217 5.88 3.48 0.08
C ASP A 217 5.71 3.16 1.58
N SER A 218 4.53 2.70 1.98
CA SER A 218 4.18 2.43 3.39
C SER A 218 5.09 1.38 4.04
N HIS A 219 5.50 0.37 3.29
CA HIS A 219 6.28 -0.77 3.80
C HIS A 219 7.78 -0.48 3.86
N THR A 220 8.21 0.77 3.65
CA THR A 220 9.59 1.26 3.90
C THR A 220 10.08 0.85 5.30
N THR A 221 9.16 0.69 6.25
CA THR A 221 9.40 0.18 7.59
C THR A 221 10.08 -1.20 7.64
N MET A 222 10.05 -1.99 6.56
CA MET A 222 10.72 -3.30 6.48
C MET A 222 12.23 -3.23 6.84
N VAL A 223 12.90 -2.14 6.48
CA VAL A 223 14.34 -1.95 6.74
C VAL A 223 14.66 -1.83 8.24
N ASN A 224 13.66 -1.53 9.08
CA ASN A 224 13.83 -1.42 10.51
C ASN A 224 14.19 -2.74 11.20
N GLY A 225 13.94 -3.89 10.55
CA GLY A 225 14.44 -5.19 10.98
C GLY A 225 15.97 -5.29 10.96
N LEU A 226 16.63 -4.42 10.19
CA LEU A 226 18.09 -4.25 10.11
C LEU A 226 18.63 -3.20 11.10
N GLY A 227 17.77 -2.55 11.89
CA GLY A 227 18.16 -1.46 12.80
C GLY A 227 18.33 -0.09 12.14
N VAL A 228 17.85 0.06 10.90
CA VAL A 228 17.76 1.34 10.18
C VAL A 228 16.41 1.96 10.46
N LEU A 229 16.33 3.18 11.00
CA LEU A 229 15.04 3.81 11.29
C LEU A 229 14.43 4.44 10.02
N GLY A 230 13.29 3.93 9.56
CA GLY A 230 12.53 4.53 8.48
C GLY A 230 11.06 4.15 8.41
N TRP A 231 10.31 4.88 7.59
CA TRP A 231 8.87 4.72 7.41
C TRP A 231 8.37 5.32 6.09
N GLY A 232 7.13 5.01 5.75
CA GLY A 232 6.46 5.56 4.57
C GLY A 232 6.01 7.00 4.75
N ALA A 233 6.18 7.82 3.72
CA ALA A 233 5.70 9.20 3.65
C ALA A 233 5.09 9.48 2.26
N GLY A 234 4.36 10.58 2.11
CA GLY A 234 3.85 11.01 0.82
C GLY A 234 4.96 11.53 -0.11
N GLY A 235 4.62 11.67 -1.40
CA GLY A 235 5.56 12.18 -2.42
C GLY A 235 6.05 13.59 -2.09
N ILE A 236 5.17 14.45 -1.61
CA ILE A 236 5.49 15.85 -1.26
C ILE A 236 6.47 15.92 -0.09
N GLU A 237 6.26 15.12 0.97
CA GLU A 237 7.19 15.04 2.10
C GLU A 237 8.55 14.50 1.64
N ALA A 238 8.56 13.49 0.78
CA ALA A 238 9.79 12.96 0.18
C ALA A 238 10.54 14.03 -0.61
N GLU A 239 9.86 14.78 -1.47
CA GLU A 239 10.46 15.90 -2.23
C GLU A 239 10.99 17.01 -1.31
N ALA A 240 10.26 17.35 -0.24
CA ALA A 240 10.69 18.33 0.74
C ALA A 240 12.02 17.89 1.40
N VAL A 241 12.13 16.62 1.81
CA VAL A 241 13.37 16.03 2.34
C VAL A 241 14.48 16.03 1.31
N LEU A 242 14.19 15.68 0.05
CA LEU A 242 15.16 15.75 -1.04
C LEU A 242 15.71 17.18 -1.21
N LEU A 243 14.91 18.21 -0.94
CA LEU A 243 15.33 19.61 -1.02
C LEU A 243 15.84 20.18 0.32
N GLY A 244 16.06 19.32 1.32
CA GLY A 244 16.69 19.67 2.60
C GLY A 244 15.75 20.24 3.65
N GLN A 245 14.43 20.12 3.48
CA GLN A 245 13.49 20.41 4.56
C GLN A 245 13.46 19.27 5.57
N PRO A 246 13.48 19.58 6.89
CA PRO A 246 13.23 18.57 7.91
C PRO A 246 11.76 18.15 7.92
N LEU A 247 11.52 16.93 8.38
CA LEU A 247 10.19 16.51 8.82
C LEU A 247 10.03 16.91 10.29
N TYR A 248 8.88 17.44 10.67
CA TYR A 248 8.59 17.77 12.07
C TYR A 248 7.84 16.62 12.71
N LEU A 249 8.45 16.01 13.73
CA LEU A 249 7.89 14.90 14.49
C LEU A 249 7.36 15.42 15.82
N LEU A 250 6.17 15.00 16.21
CA LEU A 250 5.76 15.13 17.60
C LEU A 250 6.70 14.34 18.52
N THR A 251 6.67 14.66 19.81
CA THR A 251 7.41 13.88 20.82
C THR A 251 7.09 12.39 20.67
N PRO A 252 8.09 11.53 20.41
CA PRO A 252 7.82 10.14 20.04
C PRO A 252 7.20 9.38 21.21
N GLU A 253 6.06 8.73 20.98
CA GLU A 253 5.51 7.71 21.88
C GLU A 253 6.05 6.34 21.43
N VAL A 254 6.71 5.61 22.32
CA VAL A 254 7.39 4.35 22.01
C VAL A 254 6.82 3.21 22.85
N ILE A 255 6.22 2.23 22.18
CA ILE A 255 5.67 1.01 22.78
C ILE A 255 6.69 -0.11 22.66
N GLY A 256 7.11 -0.68 23.79
CA GLY A 256 7.99 -1.84 23.82
C GLY A 256 7.21 -3.13 23.52
N MET A 257 7.77 -3.99 22.68
CA MET A 257 7.29 -5.34 22.43
C MET A 257 8.36 -6.35 22.83
N ARG A 258 8.23 -6.90 24.03
CA ARG A 258 9.17 -7.85 24.63
C ARG A 258 8.91 -9.26 24.12
N LEU A 259 9.88 -9.84 23.43
CA LEU A 259 9.82 -11.22 22.96
C LEU A 259 10.61 -12.14 23.90
N VAL A 260 9.98 -13.24 24.29
CA VAL A 260 10.58 -14.30 25.12
C VAL A 260 10.39 -15.67 24.46
N GLY A 261 11.19 -16.65 24.86
CA GLY A 261 11.12 -18.00 24.28
C GLY A 261 11.69 -18.08 22.86
N ALA A 262 11.26 -19.09 22.11
CA ALA A 262 11.64 -19.33 20.72
C ALA A 262 10.43 -19.85 19.94
N LEU A 263 10.42 -19.63 18.62
CA LEU A 263 9.35 -20.12 17.76
C LEU A 263 9.30 -21.66 17.77
N PRO A 264 8.12 -22.27 17.91
CA PRO A 264 7.99 -23.72 17.86
C PRO A 264 8.18 -24.25 16.43
N GLU A 265 8.52 -25.53 16.31
CA GLU A 265 8.65 -26.19 15.00
C GLU A 265 7.34 -26.09 14.21
N GLY A 266 7.45 -25.74 12.93
CA GLY A 266 6.32 -25.55 12.03
C GLY A 266 5.67 -24.17 12.09
N ALA A 267 6.03 -23.31 13.06
CA ALA A 267 5.68 -21.89 13.02
C ALA A 267 6.64 -21.10 12.12
N THR A 268 6.11 -20.10 11.45
CA THR A 268 6.86 -19.26 10.49
C THR A 268 6.90 -17.79 10.92
N ALA A 269 7.76 -17.00 10.27
CA ALA A 269 7.76 -15.55 10.42
C ALA A 269 6.39 -14.93 10.11
N THR A 270 5.66 -15.50 9.14
CA THR A 270 4.31 -15.07 8.77
C THR A 270 3.34 -15.26 9.94
N ASP A 271 3.41 -16.40 10.64
CA ASP A 271 2.55 -16.67 11.81
C ASP A 271 2.83 -15.71 12.97
N LEU A 272 4.11 -15.42 13.18
CA LEU A 272 4.56 -14.47 14.18
C LEU A 272 4.04 -13.06 13.87
N VAL A 273 4.25 -12.56 12.64
CA VAL A 273 3.81 -11.20 12.30
C VAL A 273 2.30 -11.05 12.32
N LEU A 274 1.52 -12.06 11.92
CA LEU A 274 0.06 -12.00 12.05
C LEU A 274 -0.40 -11.93 13.52
N THR A 275 0.30 -12.64 14.41
CA THR A 275 0.03 -12.59 15.85
C THR A 275 0.39 -11.23 16.43
N VAL A 276 1.56 -10.69 16.07
CA VAL A 276 1.99 -9.34 16.45
C VAL A 276 1.00 -8.28 15.94
N THR A 277 0.56 -8.39 14.67
CA THR A 277 -0.40 -7.48 14.06
C THR A 277 -1.71 -7.43 14.85
N GLN A 278 -2.23 -8.60 15.24
CA GLN A 278 -3.43 -8.72 16.06
C GLN A 278 -3.25 -8.05 17.44
N ILE A 279 -2.11 -8.28 18.11
CA ILE A 279 -1.80 -7.70 19.42
C ILE A 279 -1.69 -6.17 19.35
N LEU A 280 -0.89 -5.65 18.42
CA LEU A 280 -0.62 -4.23 18.27
C LEU A 280 -1.85 -3.44 17.80
N ARG A 281 -2.66 -4.00 16.88
CA ARG A 281 -3.96 -3.40 16.52
C ARG A 281 -4.89 -3.31 17.72
N LYS A 282 -4.97 -4.37 18.53
CA LYS A 282 -5.81 -4.36 19.75
C LYS A 282 -5.32 -3.32 20.75
N ARG A 283 -4.00 -3.11 20.85
CA ARG A 283 -3.41 -2.10 21.74
C ARG A 283 -3.65 -0.66 21.27
N GLY A 284 -3.72 -0.44 19.96
CA GLY A 284 -3.87 0.88 19.36
C GLY A 284 -2.55 1.65 19.30
N VAL A 285 -1.72 1.33 18.30
CA VAL A 285 -0.39 1.93 18.11
C VAL A 285 -0.33 2.93 16.95
N VAL A 286 -1.48 3.48 16.55
CA VAL A 286 -1.56 4.47 15.47
C VAL A 286 -0.71 5.69 15.78
N ALA A 287 0.16 6.08 14.84
CA ALA A 287 1.10 7.20 14.97
C ALA A 287 2.15 7.05 16.09
N LYS A 288 2.33 5.84 16.63
CA LYS A 288 3.34 5.51 17.65
C LYS A 288 4.51 4.74 17.04
N PHE A 289 5.65 4.80 17.69
CA PHE A 289 6.76 3.89 17.44
C PHE A 289 6.56 2.60 18.23
N VAL A 290 6.99 1.48 17.66
CA VAL A 290 7.13 0.21 18.38
C VAL A 290 8.58 -0.20 18.36
N GLU A 291 9.10 -0.68 19.48
CA GLU A 291 10.47 -1.17 19.58
C GLU A 291 10.50 -2.57 20.16
N PHE A 292 11.13 -3.49 19.45
CA PHE A 292 11.25 -4.87 19.90
C PHE A 292 12.42 -5.02 20.88
N THR A 293 12.17 -5.76 21.97
CA THR A 293 13.13 -5.99 23.05
C THR A 293 13.00 -7.42 23.60
N GLY A 294 13.84 -7.78 24.56
CA GLY A 294 13.80 -9.06 25.25
C GLY A 294 14.74 -10.11 24.65
N PRO A 295 14.93 -11.25 25.35
CA PRO A 295 15.89 -12.28 24.97
C PRO A 295 15.48 -13.06 23.71
N GLY A 296 14.21 -13.06 23.34
CA GLY A 296 13.71 -13.76 22.14
C GLY A 296 14.29 -13.22 20.83
N LEU A 297 14.74 -11.96 20.80
CA LEU A 297 15.36 -11.35 19.60
C LEU A 297 16.60 -12.11 19.14
N SER A 298 17.38 -12.67 20.07
CA SER A 298 18.60 -13.42 19.78
C SER A 298 18.32 -14.78 19.11
N GLN A 299 17.05 -15.22 19.11
CA GLN A 299 16.58 -16.42 18.41
C GLN A 299 15.94 -16.12 17.04
N LEU A 300 15.68 -14.85 16.72
CA LEU A 300 15.02 -14.44 15.49
C LEU A 300 16.03 -14.05 14.40
N PRO A 301 16.07 -14.78 13.28
CA PRO A 301 16.81 -14.38 12.09
C PRO A 301 16.39 -13.00 11.58
N LEU A 302 17.28 -12.31 10.87
CA LEU A 302 17.00 -10.97 10.39
C LEU A 302 15.81 -10.89 9.43
N ALA A 303 15.63 -11.92 8.61
CA ALA A 303 14.49 -11.98 7.70
C ALA A 303 13.15 -12.02 8.45
N ASP A 304 13.08 -12.66 9.61
CA ASP A 304 11.87 -12.69 10.44
C ASP A 304 11.59 -11.31 11.03
N ARG A 305 12.64 -10.61 11.47
CA ARG A 305 12.55 -9.21 11.95
C ARG A 305 12.03 -8.30 10.86
N ALA A 306 12.57 -8.43 9.64
CA ALA A 306 12.13 -7.65 8.48
C ALA A 306 10.67 -7.95 8.09
N THR A 307 10.24 -9.21 8.15
CA THR A 307 8.83 -9.60 7.95
C THR A 307 7.92 -8.91 8.96
N ILE A 308 8.32 -8.84 10.23
CA ILE A 308 7.55 -8.15 11.27
C ILE A 308 7.50 -6.64 11.00
N SER A 309 8.67 -6.03 10.74
CA SER A 309 8.74 -4.58 10.53
C SER A 309 8.06 -4.11 9.25
N ASN A 310 8.02 -4.97 8.23
CA ASN A 310 7.29 -4.70 6.99
C ASN A 310 5.81 -4.39 7.29
N MET A 311 5.17 -5.16 8.16
CA MET A 311 3.72 -5.01 8.45
C MET A 311 3.36 -3.86 9.41
N SER A 312 4.29 -2.92 9.66
CA SER A 312 4.02 -1.74 10.50
C SER A 312 2.73 -0.98 10.12
N PRO A 313 2.48 -0.70 8.82
CA PRO A 313 1.27 -0.02 8.38
C PRO A 313 0.00 -0.82 8.71
N GLU A 314 0.05 -2.16 8.59
CA GLU A 314 -1.08 -3.04 8.86
C GLU A 314 -1.50 -3.06 10.33
N PHE A 315 -0.65 -2.67 11.28
CA PHE A 315 -1.03 -2.41 12.67
C PHE A 315 -1.04 -0.94 13.09
N GLY A 316 -0.71 -0.03 12.17
CA GLY A 316 -0.85 1.42 12.29
C GLY A 316 0.35 2.15 12.91
N ALA A 317 1.42 1.44 13.27
CA ALA A 317 2.61 2.07 13.82
C ALA A 317 3.27 2.98 12.77
N THR A 318 3.82 4.11 13.21
CA THR A 318 4.68 4.95 12.35
C THR A 318 5.85 4.13 11.85
N SER A 319 6.47 3.35 12.74
CA SER A 319 7.65 2.54 12.45
C SER A 319 7.85 1.50 13.56
N THR A 320 8.41 0.34 13.23
CA THR A 320 8.80 -0.67 14.24
C THR A 320 10.27 -1.08 14.17
N LEU A 321 11.04 -0.80 15.21
CA LEU A 321 12.49 -0.97 15.24
C LEU A 321 12.93 -2.27 15.92
N PHE A 322 13.87 -2.97 15.27
CA PHE A 322 14.73 -3.96 15.93
C PHE A 322 16.13 -3.35 16.08
N PRO A 323 16.67 -3.20 17.31
CA PRO A 323 18.00 -2.64 17.50
C PRO A 323 19.10 -3.43 16.76
N VAL A 324 20.17 -2.73 16.35
CA VAL A 324 21.34 -3.38 15.75
C VAL A 324 21.96 -4.33 16.77
N ASP A 325 22.19 -5.58 16.37
CA ASP A 325 22.84 -6.59 17.22
C ASP A 325 23.74 -7.53 16.40
N ALA A 326 24.19 -8.63 17.02
CA ALA A 326 25.03 -9.62 16.35
C ALA A 326 24.35 -10.25 15.11
N GLU A 327 23.02 -10.33 15.08
CA GLU A 327 22.30 -10.85 13.93
C GLU A 327 22.34 -9.87 12.76
N THR A 328 22.25 -8.57 13.04
CA THR A 328 22.46 -7.53 12.03
C THR A 328 23.81 -7.69 11.35
N LEU A 329 24.89 -7.86 12.12
CA LEU A 329 26.24 -8.06 11.56
C LEU A 329 26.34 -9.35 10.74
N ARG A 330 25.75 -10.45 11.23
CA ARG A 330 25.72 -11.73 10.50
C ARG A 330 25.00 -11.57 9.16
N TYR A 331 23.88 -10.85 9.13
CA TYR A 331 23.15 -10.58 7.90
C TYR A 331 23.97 -9.75 6.91
N LEU A 332 24.60 -8.65 7.36
CA LEU A 332 25.46 -7.82 6.50
C LEU A 332 26.60 -8.65 5.89
N HIS A 333 27.26 -9.52 6.67
CA HIS A 333 28.25 -10.44 6.13
C HIS A 333 27.66 -11.42 5.11
N SER A 334 26.51 -12.03 5.41
CA SER A 334 25.88 -13.02 4.52
C SER A 334 25.40 -12.44 3.19
N THR A 335 25.02 -11.16 3.17
CA THR A 335 24.63 -10.41 1.97
C THR A 335 25.84 -9.83 1.21
N GLY A 336 27.06 -10.16 1.64
CA GLY A 336 28.29 -9.73 0.96
C GLY A 336 28.61 -8.25 1.12
N ARG A 337 28.12 -7.58 2.18
CA ARG A 337 28.55 -6.20 2.48
C ARG A 337 30.05 -6.15 2.74
N ASP A 338 30.63 -5.00 2.40
CA ASP A 338 32.04 -4.73 2.60
C ASP A 338 32.44 -4.95 4.08
N PRO A 339 33.47 -5.78 4.37
CA PRO A 339 33.94 -5.99 5.73
C PRO A 339 34.29 -4.70 6.48
N GLU A 340 34.78 -3.65 5.80
CA GLU A 340 35.04 -2.34 6.43
C GLU A 340 33.74 -1.67 6.89
N LEU A 341 32.66 -1.77 6.11
CA LEU A 341 31.35 -1.28 6.51
C LEU A 341 30.83 -2.05 7.73
N VAL A 342 30.93 -3.39 7.74
CA VAL A 342 30.46 -4.19 8.89
C VAL A 342 31.25 -3.84 10.16
N ASN A 343 32.56 -3.64 10.05
CA ASN A 343 33.39 -3.18 11.17
C ASN A 343 32.97 -1.78 11.65
N LEU A 344 32.69 -0.85 10.73
CA LEU A 344 32.20 0.47 11.07
C LEU A 344 30.86 0.38 11.81
N VAL A 345 29.90 -0.39 11.29
CA VAL A 345 28.58 -0.58 11.92
C VAL A 345 28.72 -1.07 13.35
N GLU A 346 29.50 -2.14 13.59
CA GLU A 346 29.70 -2.66 14.94
C GLU A 346 30.30 -1.61 15.87
N ARG A 347 31.38 -0.95 15.44
CA ARG A 347 32.12 -0.02 16.31
C ARG A 347 31.34 1.25 16.60
N TYR A 348 30.72 1.84 15.58
CA TYR A 348 29.91 3.04 15.71
C TYR A 348 28.72 2.78 16.63
N THR A 349 27.96 1.71 16.38
CA THR A 349 26.76 1.42 17.17
C THR A 349 27.10 1.06 18.63
N ARG A 350 28.20 0.35 18.89
CA ARG A 350 28.69 0.14 20.26
C ARG A 350 29.09 1.44 20.95
N ALA A 351 29.82 2.31 20.26
CA ALA A 351 30.26 3.59 20.81
C ALA A 351 29.09 4.55 21.11
N GLN A 352 28.00 4.46 20.34
CA GLN A 352 26.78 5.26 20.55
C GLN A 352 25.79 4.64 21.54
N GLY A 353 26.02 3.42 22.03
CA GLY A 353 25.00 2.69 22.81
C GLY A 353 23.76 2.30 22.00
N LEU A 354 23.95 2.10 20.69
CA LEU A 354 22.97 1.64 19.70
C LEU A 354 23.10 0.14 19.34
N PHE A 355 24.09 -0.56 19.92
CA PHE A 355 24.27 -1.99 19.75
C PHE A 355 23.67 -2.77 20.92
N ARG A 356 22.67 -3.61 20.64
CA ARG A 356 22.01 -4.46 21.63
C ARG A 356 22.80 -5.76 21.88
N THR A 357 22.86 -6.15 23.14
CA THR A 357 23.23 -7.49 23.64
C THR A 357 22.17 -7.99 24.61
N ASP A 358 22.18 -9.28 24.99
CA ASP A 358 21.26 -9.81 26.01
C ASP A 358 21.51 -9.21 27.41
N ASP A 359 22.71 -8.67 27.66
CA ASP A 359 23.05 -7.94 28.88
C ASP A 359 22.65 -6.45 28.85
N THR A 360 22.17 -5.95 27.70
CA THR A 360 21.79 -4.55 27.56
C THR A 360 20.58 -4.26 28.45
N PRO A 361 20.63 -3.22 29.32
CA PRO A 361 19.48 -2.85 30.14
C PRO A 361 18.24 -2.56 29.30
N GLU A 362 17.09 -3.12 29.69
CA GLU A 362 15.84 -2.92 28.94
C GLU A 362 15.48 -1.42 28.94
N PRO A 363 15.24 -0.83 27.75
CA PRO A 363 14.82 0.56 27.65
C PRO A 363 13.51 0.80 28.39
N GLN A 364 13.28 2.04 28.78
CA GLN A 364 12.00 2.45 29.35
C GLN A 364 11.07 2.91 28.24
N PHE A 365 9.89 2.30 28.16
CA PHE A 365 8.88 2.56 27.13
C PHE A 365 7.63 3.19 27.72
N ASP A 366 6.83 3.90 26.92
CA ASP A 366 5.53 4.42 27.34
C ASP A 366 4.57 3.31 27.77
N ASP A 367 4.69 2.14 27.14
CA ASP A 367 4.06 0.90 27.53
C ASP A 367 4.91 -0.30 27.09
N LEU A 368 4.75 -1.44 27.75
CA LEU A 368 5.50 -2.66 27.46
C LEU A 368 4.55 -3.85 27.34
N LEU A 369 4.47 -4.40 26.14
CA LEU A 369 3.77 -5.64 25.84
C LEU A 369 4.75 -6.81 25.87
N GLU A 370 4.26 -8.01 26.18
CA GLU A 370 5.07 -9.23 26.17
C GLU A 370 4.42 -10.31 25.31
N LEU A 371 5.23 -11.02 24.53
CA LEU A 371 4.83 -12.15 23.71
C LEU A 371 5.82 -13.30 23.88
N ASP A 372 5.30 -14.45 24.32
CA ASP A 372 6.02 -15.71 24.31
C ASP A 372 5.95 -16.35 22.91
N LEU A 373 7.10 -16.43 22.24
CA LEU A 373 7.25 -17.03 20.92
C LEU A 373 6.83 -18.51 20.89
N GLY A 374 6.89 -19.21 22.02
CA GLY A 374 6.43 -20.60 22.12
C GLY A 374 4.92 -20.78 21.94
N THR A 375 4.14 -19.68 21.98
CA THR A 375 2.69 -19.70 21.81
C THR A 375 2.24 -19.53 20.35
N ILE A 376 3.17 -19.24 19.43
CA ILE A 376 2.86 -19.02 18.02
C ILE A 376 2.40 -20.35 17.39
N GLU A 377 1.32 -20.27 16.63
CA GLU A 377 0.77 -21.40 15.87
C GLU A 377 0.54 -20.99 14.40
N PRO A 378 0.56 -21.96 13.47
CA PRO A 378 0.22 -21.72 12.07
C PRO A 378 -1.12 -21.00 11.89
N SER A 379 -1.14 -19.93 11.10
CA SER A 379 -2.29 -19.06 10.91
C SER A 379 -2.34 -18.40 9.54
N LEU A 380 -3.53 -17.91 9.18
CA LEU A 380 -3.80 -17.08 8.02
C LEU A 380 -4.47 -15.78 8.48
N ALA A 381 -4.56 -14.78 7.61
CA ALA A 381 -5.35 -13.58 7.84
C ALA A 381 -6.43 -13.43 6.77
N GLY A 382 -7.65 -13.05 7.19
CA GLY A 382 -8.73 -12.75 6.27
C GLY A 382 -10.13 -13.10 6.80
N PRO A 383 -11.14 -13.10 5.91
CA PRO A 383 -11.04 -12.98 4.45
C PRO A 383 -10.97 -11.54 3.92
N ARG A 384 -11.02 -10.52 4.79
CA ARG A 384 -11.12 -9.11 4.34
C ARG A 384 -10.04 -8.18 4.88
N ARG A 385 -9.42 -8.48 6.03
CA ARG A 385 -8.46 -7.56 6.67
C ARG A 385 -7.22 -8.31 7.20
N PRO A 386 -6.02 -7.70 7.16
CA PRO A 386 -4.78 -8.34 7.64
C PRO A 386 -4.78 -8.72 9.13
N GLN A 387 -5.48 -7.98 9.97
CA GLN A 387 -5.59 -8.23 11.41
C GLN A 387 -6.59 -9.34 11.78
N ASP A 388 -7.38 -9.84 10.82
CA ASP A 388 -8.32 -10.93 11.02
C ASP A 388 -7.59 -12.28 11.02
N ARG A 389 -6.68 -12.46 11.99
CA ARG A 389 -5.91 -13.70 12.17
C ARG A 389 -6.84 -14.87 12.49
N VAL A 390 -6.68 -15.96 11.76
CA VAL A 390 -7.37 -17.23 11.91
C VAL A 390 -6.33 -18.34 12.06
N ALA A 391 -6.37 -19.06 13.19
CA ALA A 391 -5.56 -20.26 13.37
C ALA A 391 -5.88 -21.29 12.28
N MET A 392 -4.88 -21.94 11.70
CA MET A 392 -5.06 -22.88 10.57
C MET A 392 -6.08 -23.98 10.88
N ARG A 393 -6.09 -24.51 12.11
CA ARG A 393 -7.06 -25.49 12.60
C ARG A 393 -8.52 -25.05 12.53
N ASN A 394 -8.78 -23.74 12.55
CA ASN A 394 -10.12 -23.15 12.58
C ASN A 394 -10.54 -22.57 11.21
N LEU A 395 -9.69 -22.67 10.17
CA LEU A 395 -9.91 -22.01 8.88
C LEU A 395 -11.26 -22.36 8.24
N GLY A 396 -11.62 -23.65 8.22
CA GLY A 396 -12.90 -24.10 7.63
C GLY A 396 -14.12 -23.54 8.36
N GLN A 397 -14.06 -23.43 9.70
CA GLN A 397 -15.14 -22.84 10.49
C GLN A 397 -15.21 -21.32 10.28
N ALA A 398 -14.06 -20.65 10.29
CA ALA A 398 -13.97 -19.20 10.08
C ALA A 398 -14.49 -18.80 8.70
N PHE A 399 -14.11 -19.55 7.66
CA PHE A 399 -14.60 -19.33 6.30
C PHE A 399 -16.13 -19.46 6.20
N ARG A 400 -16.70 -20.57 6.71
CA ARG A 400 -18.16 -20.76 6.72
C ARG A 400 -18.89 -19.69 7.52
N THR A 401 -18.30 -19.21 8.59
CA THR A 401 -18.87 -18.12 9.42
C THR A 401 -18.84 -16.80 8.68
N ALA A 402 -17.73 -16.46 8.02
CA ALA A 402 -17.56 -15.21 7.28
C ALA A 402 -18.48 -15.09 6.06
N PHE A 403 -18.90 -16.23 5.50
CA PHE A 403 -19.81 -16.34 4.35
C PHE A 403 -21.09 -17.12 4.73
N ALA A 404 -21.57 -16.97 5.96
CA ALA A 404 -22.69 -17.75 6.49
C ALA A 404 -23.95 -17.66 5.62
N ASP A 405 -24.19 -16.53 4.98
CA ASP A 405 -25.27 -16.30 4.00
C ASP A 405 -25.25 -17.29 2.83
N ARG A 406 -24.06 -17.71 2.38
CA ARG A 406 -23.89 -18.72 1.33
C ARG A 406 -24.00 -20.16 1.82
N PHE A 407 -23.83 -20.38 3.12
CA PHE A 407 -23.85 -21.70 3.76
C PHE A 407 -25.12 -21.95 4.61
N LYS A 408 -26.12 -21.06 4.57
CA LYS A 408 -27.43 -21.32 5.21
C LYS A 408 -28.11 -22.51 4.53
N LEU A 409 -28.60 -23.45 5.34
CA LEU A 409 -29.60 -24.42 4.91
C LEU A 409 -30.84 -23.64 4.47
N GLY A 410 -31.16 -23.70 3.18
CA GLY A 410 -32.43 -23.18 2.67
C GLY A 410 -33.58 -23.90 3.38
N GLN A 411 -34.50 -23.13 3.97
CA GLN A 411 -35.83 -23.65 4.29
C GLN A 411 -36.52 -24.11 2.99
N ASP A 412 -37.02 -25.35 3.02
CA ASP A 412 -37.92 -26.02 2.07
C ASP A 412 -38.10 -25.40 0.68
N ASN A 413 -37.34 -25.92 -0.30
CA ASN A 413 -37.65 -25.79 -1.73
C ASN A 413 -37.95 -27.15 -2.39
N GLY A 414 -38.48 -28.12 -1.63
CA GLY A 414 -38.86 -29.45 -2.13
C GLY A 414 -39.94 -29.48 -3.23
N ALA A 415 -40.58 -28.34 -3.52
CA ALA A 415 -41.63 -28.24 -4.53
C ALA A 415 -41.11 -28.00 -5.96
N ILE A 416 -39.95 -27.37 -6.14
CA ILE A 416 -39.44 -26.96 -7.47
C ILE A 416 -38.60 -28.08 -8.11
N GLU A 417 -37.85 -28.81 -7.29
CA GLU A 417 -36.96 -29.89 -7.74
C GLU A 417 -37.75 -31.11 -8.26
N ASN A 418 -38.89 -31.41 -7.65
CA ASN A 418 -39.80 -32.47 -8.10
C ASN A 418 -40.47 -32.16 -9.46
N ALA A 419 -40.60 -30.89 -9.84
CA ALA A 419 -41.17 -30.51 -11.14
C ALA A 419 -40.16 -30.64 -12.29
N LEU A 420 -38.88 -30.36 -12.03
CA LEU A 420 -37.78 -30.47 -12.99
C LEU A 420 -37.35 -31.93 -13.21
N ILE A 421 -37.32 -32.75 -12.16
CA ILE A 421 -37.04 -34.19 -12.28
C ILE A 421 -38.13 -34.88 -13.12
N ARG A 422 -39.39 -34.49 -12.98
CA ARG A 422 -40.51 -35.04 -13.77
C ARG A 422 -40.39 -34.73 -15.26
N LEU A 423 -39.89 -33.55 -15.62
CA LEU A 423 -39.62 -33.16 -17.01
C LEU A 423 -38.39 -33.86 -17.61
N GLY A 424 -37.37 -34.14 -16.80
CA GLY A 424 -36.12 -34.76 -17.25
C GLY A 424 -36.18 -36.28 -17.47
N THR A 425 -37.18 -36.97 -16.93
CA THR A 425 -37.30 -38.43 -17.02
C THR A 425 -38.17 -38.96 -18.17
N GLU A 426 -38.71 -38.10 -19.04
CA GLU A 426 -39.54 -38.51 -20.19
C GLU A 426 -38.73 -38.98 -21.42
N GLY A 427 -37.39 -38.94 -21.37
CA GLY A 427 -36.52 -39.49 -22.41
C GLY A 427 -35.55 -40.53 -21.82
N GLY A 428 -35.76 -41.81 -22.13
CA GLY A 428 -34.98 -42.93 -21.58
C GLY A 428 -33.45 -42.78 -21.73
N LYS A 429 -32.70 -43.27 -20.73
CA LYS A 429 -31.23 -43.26 -20.70
C LYS A 429 -30.61 -44.52 -21.32
N ALA A 430 -29.48 -44.34 -22.00
CA ALA A 430 -28.48 -45.38 -22.23
C ALA A 430 -27.48 -45.41 -21.05
N ASN A 431 -26.95 -46.61 -20.78
CA ASN A 431 -26.22 -47.00 -19.56
C ASN A 431 -24.81 -46.35 -19.48
N PRO A 432 -24.41 -45.71 -18.36
CA PRO A 432 -23.05 -45.19 -18.16
C PRO A 432 -22.07 -46.16 -17.45
N ASP A 433 -20.80 -45.77 -17.48
CA ASP A 433 -19.55 -46.49 -17.17
C ASP A 433 -19.44 -47.10 -15.74
N PRO A 434 -18.99 -48.36 -15.60
CA PRO A 434 -18.84 -49.07 -14.31
C PRO A 434 -17.78 -48.52 -13.35
N VAL A 435 -16.87 -47.62 -13.76
CA VAL A 435 -15.90 -47.01 -12.84
C VAL A 435 -16.56 -45.96 -11.93
N ALA A 436 -17.54 -45.21 -12.45
CA ALA A 436 -18.30 -44.23 -11.66
C ALA A 436 -19.20 -44.90 -10.61
N GLN A 437 -19.60 -46.16 -10.81
CA GLN A 437 -20.43 -46.91 -9.86
C GLN A 437 -19.67 -47.28 -8.58
N ARG A 438 -18.35 -47.55 -8.65
CA ARG A 438 -17.57 -47.91 -7.45
C ARG A 438 -17.32 -46.72 -6.53
N GLU A 439 -17.05 -45.54 -7.08
CA GLU A 439 -16.87 -44.32 -6.26
C GLU A 439 -18.18 -43.86 -5.61
N ASP A 440 -19.32 -44.06 -6.29
CA ASP A 440 -20.66 -43.78 -5.74
C ASP A 440 -21.10 -44.81 -4.69
N GLU A 441 -20.70 -46.07 -4.83
CA GLU A 441 -20.97 -47.13 -3.83
C GLU A 441 -20.10 -46.96 -2.57
N GLU A 442 -18.83 -46.58 -2.72
CA GLU A 442 -17.94 -46.29 -1.58
C GLU A 442 -18.36 -45.02 -0.83
N LYS A 443 -18.86 -43.99 -1.52
CA LYS A 443 -19.45 -42.80 -0.89
C LYS A 443 -20.77 -43.09 -0.16
N LYS A 444 -21.59 -44.01 -0.67
CA LYS A 444 -22.84 -44.45 0.00
C LYS A 444 -22.58 -45.33 1.23
N ALA A 445 -21.47 -46.07 1.25
CA ALA A 445 -21.14 -46.95 2.38
C ALA A 445 -20.58 -46.20 3.60
N ALA A 446 -20.12 -44.95 3.43
CA ALA A 446 -19.53 -44.14 4.50
C ALA A 446 -20.56 -43.38 5.39
N GLU A 447 -21.87 -43.52 5.14
CA GLU A 447 -22.92 -43.01 6.01
C GLU A 447 -23.12 -43.94 7.23
N SER A 448 -22.43 -43.65 8.33
CA SER A 448 -22.61 -44.35 9.61
C SER A 448 -24.02 -44.09 10.20
N LYS A 449 -24.63 -45.16 10.73
CA LYS A 449 -25.96 -45.16 11.36
C LYS A 449 -25.83 -44.98 12.87
N ASP A 450 -26.66 -44.09 13.44
CA ASP A 450 -26.87 -44.00 14.88
C ASP A 450 -28.10 -44.80 15.34
N ASP A 451 -28.11 -45.15 16.63
CA ASP A 451 -28.88 -46.21 17.29
C ASP A 451 -30.41 -46.00 17.41
N ASN A 452 -31.00 -45.08 16.63
CA ASN A 452 -32.43 -44.76 16.72
C ASN A 452 -33.18 -44.73 15.37
N GLY A 453 -32.59 -45.26 14.30
CA GLY A 453 -33.32 -45.57 13.06
C GLY A 453 -33.87 -44.37 12.26
N THR A 454 -33.56 -43.14 12.65
CA THR A 454 -33.92 -41.94 11.89
C THR A 454 -32.89 -41.68 10.79
N LYS A 455 -33.35 -41.61 9.53
CA LYS A 455 -32.52 -41.15 8.41
C LYS A 455 -32.24 -39.65 8.55
N THR A 456 -31.10 -39.28 9.12
CA THR A 456 -30.54 -37.95 8.89
C THR A 456 -29.89 -37.99 7.50
N GLY A 457 -30.61 -37.52 6.48
CA GLY A 457 -29.97 -37.22 5.20
C GLY A 457 -28.83 -36.24 5.48
N GLY A 458 -27.60 -36.69 5.29
CA GLY A 458 -26.39 -35.88 5.42
C GLY A 458 -26.34 -34.83 4.32
N GLN A 459 -27.16 -33.80 4.43
CA GLN A 459 -26.98 -32.57 3.67
C GLN A 459 -25.89 -31.75 4.37
N ASN A 460 -24.64 -32.17 4.18
CA ASN A 460 -23.51 -31.26 4.35
C ASN A 460 -23.73 -30.13 3.34
N GLY A 461 -23.91 -28.90 3.83
CA GLY A 461 -24.21 -27.71 3.03
C GLY A 461 -23.13 -27.42 1.98
N HIS A 462 -23.23 -28.09 0.84
CA HIS A 462 -22.38 -27.83 -0.32
C HIS A 462 -22.86 -26.55 -0.99
N GLY A 463 -21.96 -25.57 -1.06
CA GLY A 463 -22.12 -24.37 -1.89
C GLY A 463 -22.27 -24.74 -3.37
N LYS A 464 -22.59 -23.78 -4.22
CA LYS A 464 -22.82 -24.03 -5.64
C LYS A 464 -21.58 -24.70 -6.26
N ASP A 465 -21.77 -25.88 -6.84
CA ASP A 465 -20.75 -26.60 -7.59
C ASP A 465 -20.91 -26.33 -9.08
N VAL A 466 -19.83 -25.87 -9.71
CA VAL A 466 -19.80 -25.47 -11.12
C VAL A 466 -18.68 -26.22 -11.82
N LEU A 467 -19.02 -26.90 -12.92
CA LEU A 467 -18.04 -27.49 -13.81
C LEU A 467 -17.43 -26.39 -14.71
N VAL A 468 -16.12 -26.23 -14.66
CA VAL A 468 -15.37 -25.24 -15.45
C VAL A 468 -14.42 -25.98 -16.38
N SER A 469 -14.43 -25.60 -17.67
CA SER A 469 -13.50 -26.13 -18.66
C SER A 469 -12.40 -25.11 -18.94
N ILE A 470 -11.13 -25.47 -18.67
CA ILE A 470 -9.95 -24.63 -18.91
C ILE A 470 -8.92 -25.43 -19.69
N SER A 471 -8.50 -24.92 -20.85
CA SER A 471 -7.50 -25.56 -21.72
C SER A 471 -7.82 -27.02 -22.06
N GLY A 472 -9.10 -27.34 -22.24
CA GLY A 472 -9.58 -28.69 -22.56
C GLY A 472 -9.65 -29.66 -21.37
N THR A 473 -9.42 -29.19 -20.15
CA THR A 473 -9.61 -29.97 -18.91
C THR A 473 -10.81 -29.46 -18.15
N GLU A 474 -11.70 -30.37 -17.75
CA GLU A 474 -12.85 -30.04 -16.90
C GLU A 474 -12.48 -30.16 -15.41
N SER A 475 -12.89 -29.19 -14.61
CA SER A 475 -12.67 -29.19 -13.16
C SER A 475 -13.84 -28.57 -12.42
N HIS A 476 -14.22 -29.17 -11.30
CA HIS A 476 -15.25 -28.63 -10.42
C HIS A 476 -14.71 -27.50 -9.54
N MET A 477 -15.47 -26.41 -9.47
CA MET A 477 -15.26 -25.28 -8.57
C MET A 477 -16.48 -25.08 -7.69
N THR A 478 -16.24 -25.07 -6.38
CA THR A 478 -17.24 -24.75 -5.35
C THR A 478 -16.87 -23.46 -4.61
N ASP A 479 -17.78 -22.92 -3.80
CA ASP A 479 -17.45 -21.88 -2.81
C ASP A 479 -16.22 -22.33 -1.97
N GLY A 480 -15.22 -21.44 -1.86
CA GLY A 480 -13.96 -21.73 -1.17
C GLY A 480 -12.87 -22.38 -2.02
N SER A 481 -13.13 -22.65 -3.31
CA SER A 481 -12.07 -23.11 -4.23
C SER A 481 -11.01 -22.04 -4.39
N VAL A 482 -9.73 -22.45 -4.27
CA VAL A 482 -8.60 -21.56 -4.50
C VAL A 482 -8.44 -21.35 -6.01
N ALA A 483 -8.69 -20.13 -6.48
CA ALA A 483 -8.49 -19.76 -7.89
C ALA A 483 -7.11 -19.13 -8.15
N ILE A 484 -6.49 -18.54 -7.13
CA ILE A 484 -5.18 -17.89 -7.22
C ILE A 484 -4.32 -18.38 -6.05
N ALA A 485 -3.07 -18.75 -6.34
CA ALA A 485 -2.06 -19.08 -5.34
C ALA A 485 -0.74 -18.41 -5.73
N ALA A 486 -0.42 -17.30 -5.09
CA ALA A 486 0.75 -16.48 -5.42
C ALA A 486 1.77 -16.51 -4.27
N ILE A 487 2.99 -16.90 -4.57
CA ILE A 487 4.16 -16.64 -3.70
C ILE A 487 4.74 -15.31 -4.17
N THR A 488 4.40 -14.24 -3.47
CA THR A 488 4.69 -12.84 -3.83
C THR A 488 4.97 -12.01 -2.56
N SER A 489 5.11 -10.70 -2.73
CA SER A 489 5.38 -9.69 -1.71
C SER A 489 6.79 -9.75 -1.10
N CYS A 490 7.39 -8.56 -0.95
CA CYS A 490 8.63 -8.38 -0.20
C CYS A 490 8.55 -8.94 1.23
N THR A 491 7.37 -8.95 1.86
CA THR A 491 7.16 -9.43 3.24
C THR A 491 7.68 -10.85 3.46
N ASN A 492 7.46 -11.76 2.51
CA ASN A 492 7.80 -13.17 2.63
C ASN A 492 8.94 -13.59 1.68
N THR A 493 9.05 -13.00 0.49
CA THR A 493 10.09 -13.41 -0.47
C THR A 493 11.49 -12.98 -0.06
N SER A 494 11.62 -12.02 0.85
CA SER A 494 12.90 -11.65 1.47
C SER A 494 13.35 -12.64 2.54
N ASN A 495 12.56 -13.66 2.84
CA ASN A 495 12.83 -14.60 3.91
C ASN A 495 13.21 -15.97 3.34
N PRO A 496 14.51 -16.32 3.31
CA PRO A 496 14.97 -17.61 2.80
C PRO A 496 14.35 -18.81 3.52
N SER A 497 14.04 -18.69 4.81
CA SER A 497 13.47 -19.80 5.60
C SER A 497 12.12 -20.25 5.03
N VAL A 498 11.20 -19.30 4.76
CA VAL A 498 9.87 -19.64 4.21
C VAL A 498 9.95 -20.04 2.74
N MET A 499 10.87 -19.46 1.96
CA MET A 499 11.06 -19.82 0.55
C MET A 499 11.66 -21.22 0.37
N ILE A 500 12.66 -21.59 1.17
CA ILE A 500 13.21 -22.94 1.21
C ILE A 500 12.15 -23.93 1.72
N ALA A 501 11.39 -23.58 2.75
CA ALA A 501 10.29 -24.43 3.24
C ALA A 501 9.24 -24.68 2.14
N ALA A 502 8.87 -23.66 1.37
CA ALA A 502 7.96 -23.80 0.23
C ALA A 502 8.52 -24.76 -0.84
N GLY A 503 9.82 -24.64 -1.16
CA GLY A 503 10.50 -25.55 -2.08
C GLY A 503 10.56 -27.01 -1.59
N LEU A 504 10.86 -27.22 -0.30
CA LEU A 504 10.87 -28.55 0.32
C LEU A 504 9.48 -29.18 0.34
N LEU A 505 8.44 -28.38 0.64
CA LEU A 505 7.07 -28.83 0.58
C LEU A 505 6.66 -29.21 -0.84
N ALA A 506 7.03 -28.39 -1.83
CA ALA A 506 6.79 -28.68 -3.24
C ALA A 506 7.47 -30.00 -3.67
N LYS A 507 8.73 -30.21 -3.27
CA LYS A 507 9.46 -31.46 -3.52
C LYS A 507 8.70 -32.66 -2.97
N HIS A 508 8.32 -32.62 -1.70
CA HIS A 508 7.60 -33.71 -1.05
C HIS A 508 6.22 -33.97 -1.62
N ALA A 509 5.53 -32.94 -2.15
CA ALA A 509 4.26 -33.08 -2.84
C ALA A 509 4.44 -33.78 -4.19
N VAL A 510 5.40 -33.35 -5.00
CA VAL A 510 5.70 -33.92 -6.32
C VAL A 510 6.20 -35.37 -6.21
N GLU A 511 7.07 -35.68 -5.24
CA GLU A 511 7.54 -37.05 -4.96
C GLU A 511 6.39 -38.00 -4.58
N ARG A 512 5.28 -37.46 -4.06
CA ARG A 512 4.06 -38.20 -3.73
C ARG A 512 3.04 -38.24 -4.89
N GLY A 513 3.39 -37.70 -6.06
CA GLY A 513 2.52 -37.64 -7.24
C GLY A 513 1.42 -36.59 -7.15
N LEU A 514 1.51 -35.62 -6.24
CA LEU A 514 0.56 -34.52 -6.15
C LEU A 514 0.83 -33.46 -7.22
N SER A 515 -0.23 -32.81 -7.68
CA SER A 515 -0.18 -31.72 -8.65
C SER A 515 -1.21 -30.64 -8.33
N VAL A 516 -1.04 -29.45 -8.92
CA VAL A 516 -1.98 -28.34 -8.77
C VAL A 516 -3.05 -28.42 -9.86
N LYS A 517 -4.32 -28.19 -9.50
CA LYS A 517 -5.43 -28.16 -10.46
C LYS A 517 -5.17 -27.11 -11.56
N PRO A 518 -5.55 -27.38 -12.83
CA PRO A 518 -5.37 -26.43 -13.94
C PRO A 518 -6.04 -25.06 -13.70
N THR A 519 -7.16 -25.05 -12.97
CA THR A 519 -7.94 -23.86 -12.64
C THR A 519 -7.28 -22.87 -11.68
N VAL A 520 -6.15 -23.26 -11.06
CA VAL A 520 -5.43 -22.36 -10.14
C VAL A 520 -4.40 -21.55 -10.92
N LYS A 521 -4.48 -20.22 -10.81
CA LYS A 521 -3.45 -19.29 -11.27
C LYS A 521 -2.31 -19.24 -10.24
N THR A 522 -1.26 -20.00 -10.51
CA THR A 522 -0.04 -20.05 -9.68
C THR A 522 1.02 -19.08 -10.15
N SER A 523 1.69 -18.40 -9.23
CA SER A 523 2.78 -17.47 -9.55
C SER A 523 3.87 -17.47 -8.47
N LEU A 524 5.12 -17.34 -8.92
CA LEU A 524 6.28 -17.06 -8.07
C LEU A 524 6.88 -15.71 -8.50
N ALA A 525 6.78 -14.70 -7.65
CA ALA A 525 7.30 -13.35 -7.88
C ALA A 525 8.27 -12.97 -6.76
N PRO A 526 9.54 -13.36 -6.85
CA PRO A 526 10.53 -13.06 -5.83
C PRO A 526 10.87 -11.57 -5.77
N GLY A 527 11.16 -11.06 -4.58
CA GLY A 527 11.62 -9.68 -4.41
C GLY A 527 13.10 -9.45 -4.70
N SER A 528 13.88 -10.48 -5.04
CA SER A 528 15.21 -10.31 -5.65
C SER A 528 15.65 -11.58 -6.40
N ARG A 529 16.71 -11.43 -7.22
CA ARG A 529 17.32 -12.57 -7.95
C ARG A 529 17.93 -13.62 -7.03
N ALA A 530 18.41 -13.23 -5.85
CA ALA A 530 19.04 -14.14 -4.90
C ALA A 530 18.11 -15.30 -4.52
N VAL A 531 16.80 -15.07 -4.51
CA VAL A 531 15.78 -16.10 -4.26
C VAL A 531 15.84 -17.22 -5.28
N MET A 532 15.94 -16.88 -6.56
CA MET A 532 16.04 -17.87 -7.63
C MET A 532 17.36 -18.63 -7.55
N ASP A 533 18.45 -17.94 -7.21
CA ASP A 533 19.77 -18.55 -7.11
C ASP A 533 19.82 -19.60 -5.99
N TYR A 534 19.35 -19.30 -4.77
CA TYR A 534 19.38 -20.30 -3.70
C TYR A 534 18.37 -21.44 -3.91
N LEU A 535 17.20 -21.19 -4.54
CA LEU A 535 16.24 -22.25 -4.86
C LEU A 535 16.79 -23.20 -5.93
N THR A 536 17.55 -22.67 -6.88
CA THR A 536 18.25 -23.46 -7.90
C THR A 536 19.39 -24.25 -7.28
N ASN A 537 20.24 -23.61 -6.49
CA ASN A 537 21.39 -24.26 -5.84
C ASN A 537 20.98 -25.34 -4.83
N ALA A 538 19.78 -25.24 -4.25
CA ALA A 538 19.21 -26.25 -3.36
C ALA A 538 18.44 -27.37 -4.09
N ASP A 539 18.42 -27.37 -5.43
CA ASP A 539 17.63 -28.28 -6.27
C ASP A 539 16.13 -28.27 -5.94
N LEU A 540 15.57 -27.12 -5.55
CA LEU A 540 14.16 -26.98 -5.16
C LEU A 540 13.30 -26.34 -6.25
N LEU A 541 13.88 -25.48 -7.11
CA LEU A 541 13.14 -24.79 -8.16
C LEU A 541 12.37 -25.73 -9.11
N PRO A 542 12.92 -26.86 -9.60
CA PRO A 542 12.18 -27.75 -10.50
C PRO A 542 10.88 -28.30 -9.90
N TYR A 543 10.81 -28.46 -8.58
CA TYR A 543 9.62 -28.95 -7.90
C TYR A 543 8.55 -27.86 -7.75
N LEU A 544 8.95 -26.60 -7.55
CA LEU A 544 8.03 -25.46 -7.61
C LEU A 544 7.43 -25.32 -9.01
N GLU A 545 8.26 -25.43 -10.05
CA GLU A 545 7.83 -25.39 -11.45
C GLU A 545 6.91 -26.56 -11.82
N ALA A 546 7.17 -27.77 -11.31
CA ALA A 546 6.27 -28.91 -11.47
C ALA A 546 4.88 -28.68 -10.86
N LEU A 547 4.79 -27.87 -9.80
CA LEU A 547 3.54 -27.37 -9.22
C LEU A 547 3.05 -26.07 -9.84
N ARG A 548 3.61 -25.68 -10.99
CA ARG A 548 3.29 -24.48 -11.78
C ARG A 548 3.67 -23.14 -11.14
N PHE A 549 4.44 -23.12 -10.06
CA PHE A 549 5.03 -21.90 -9.47
C PHE A 549 6.28 -21.47 -10.24
N HIS A 550 6.10 -21.14 -11.51
CA HIS A 550 7.16 -20.59 -12.36
C HIS A 550 7.41 -19.13 -12.01
N LEU A 551 8.64 -18.67 -12.25
CA LEU A 551 9.00 -17.25 -12.15
C LEU A 551 8.11 -16.42 -13.09
N VAL A 552 7.39 -15.44 -12.52
CA VAL A 552 6.54 -14.52 -13.30
C VAL A 552 7.12 -13.12 -13.42
N GLY A 553 8.02 -12.71 -12.53
CA GLY A 553 8.58 -11.37 -12.48
C GLY A 553 9.34 -11.10 -11.18
N PHE A 554 10.18 -10.06 -11.17
CA PHE A 554 10.80 -9.53 -9.95
C PHE A 554 10.15 -8.18 -9.63
N GLY A 555 9.00 -8.20 -8.94
CA GLY A 555 8.22 -7.01 -8.62
C GLY A 555 6.94 -7.32 -7.85
N CYS A 556 6.19 -6.28 -7.47
CA CYS A 556 5.04 -6.37 -6.56
C CYS A 556 3.94 -7.31 -7.07
N THR A 557 3.70 -7.35 -8.38
CA THR A 557 2.77 -8.30 -9.04
C THR A 557 1.42 -8.43 -8.33
N THR A 558 1.06 -9.61 -7.83
CA THR A 558 -0.23 -9.89 -7.17
C THR A 558 -0.36 -9.19 -5.80
N CYS A 559 0.75 -8.71 -5.21
CA CYS A 559 0.72 -7.94 -3.96
C CYS A 559 0.03 -6.57 -4.13
N ILE A 560 0.09 -6.00 -5.34
CA ILE A 560 -0.61 -4.76 -5.69
C ILE A 560 -1.72 -5.09 -6.70
N ALA A 561 -2.96 -5.22 -6.21
CA ALA A 561 -4.12 -5.37 -7.07
C ALA A 561 -4.84 -4.01 -7.14
N GLU A 562 -4.68 -3.29 -8.25
CA GLU A 562 -5.47 -2.08 -8.52
C GLU A 562 -6.57 -2.35 -9.57
N GLY A 563 -7.81 -1.93 -9.28
CA GLY A 563 -8.98 -1.98 -10.18
C GLY A 563 -9.17 -0.75 -11.07
N THR A 564 -10.03 -0.87 -12.10
CA THR A 564 -10.34 0.19 -13.10
C THR A 564 -11.17 1.33 -12.50
N PRO A 565 -10.75 2.60 -12.58
CA PRO A 565 -11.58 3.74 -12.18
C PRO A 565 -12.79 3.96 -13.12
N VAL A 566 -13.97 4.22 -12.56
CA VAL A 566 -15.24 4.52 -13.23
C VAL A 566 -15.63 5.97 -12.95
N LEU A 567 -15.83 6.77 -14.00
CA LEU A 567 -16.18 8.19 -13.90
C LEU A 567 -17.63 8.39 -13.42
N LEU A 568 -17.79 9.07 -12.30
CA LEU A 568 -19.08 9.48 -11.75
C LEU A 568 -19.51 10.82 -12.36
N ALA A 569 -20.83 11.05 -12.46
CA ALA A 569 -21.41 12.27 -13.03
C ALA A 569 -21.09 13.55 -12.24
N ASN A 570 -20.60 13.40 -11.01
CA ASN A 570 -20.19 14.49 -10.12
C ASN A 570 -18.73 14.94 -10.31
N GLY A 571 -18.02 14.40 -11.31
CA GLY A 571 -16.64 14.79 -11.61
C GLY A 571 -15.57 14.11 -10.74
N THR A 572 -15.88 12.95 -10.15
CA THR A 572 -14.92 12.06 -9.45
C THR A 572 -14.88 10.69 -10.11
N ALA A 573 -13.96 9.81 -9.70
CA ALA A 573 -13.92 8.42 -10.13
C ALA A 573 -14.02 7.46 -8.94
N ARG A 574 -14.53 6.25 -9.17
CA ARG A 574 -14.52 5.18 -8.17
C ARG A 574 -14.05 3.89 -8.79
N ARG A 575 -13.30 3.06 -8.09
CA ARG A 575 -12.88 1.76 -8.64
C ARG A 575 -14.08 0.87 -8.97
N ILE A 576 -13.99 0.13 -10.06
CA ILE A 576 -15.09 -0.66 -10.63
C ILE A 576 -15.66 -1.68 -9.63
N GLU A 577 -14.82 -2.25 -8.78
CA GLU A 577 -15.17 -3.18 -7.71
C GLU A 577 -15.91 -2.52 -6.54
N GLN A 578 -15.82 -1.19 -6.42
CA GLN A 578 -16.51 -0.38 -5.41
C GLN A 578 -17.82 0.23 -5.95
N MET A 579 -18.20 -0.07 -7.21
CA MET A 579 -19.47 0.36 -7.77
C MET A 579 -20.66 -0.42 -7.16
N PRO A 580 -21.82 0.22 -6.94
CA PRO A 580 -23.00 -0.47 -6.41
C PRO A 580 -23.43 -1.66 -7.28
N SER A 581 -23.57 -2.84 -6.68
CA SER A 581 -23.90 -4.06 -7.44
C SER A 581 -25.29 -4.01 -8.07
N ALA A 582 -26.25 -3.33 -7.42
CA ALA A 582 -27.61 -3.16 -7.90
C ALA A 582 -27.79 -1.96 -8.86
N GLY A 583 -26.69 -1.30 -9.26
CA GLY A 583 -26.75 -0.08 -10.06
C GLY A 583 -27.19 1.15 -9.26
N GLY A 584 -27.62 2.20 -9.95
CA GLY A 584 -28.09 3.46 -9.38
C GLY A 584 -27.04 4.56 -9.27
N ALA A 585 -25.76 4.27 -9.53
CA ALA A 585 -24.74 5.32 -9.59
C ALA A 585 -24.93 6.20 -10.83
N ALA A 586 -24.93 7.52 -10.66
CA ALA A 586 -24.88 8.45 -11.79
C ALA A 586 -23.45 8.50 -12.33
N LEU A 587 -23.29 8.06 -13.56
CA LEU A 587 -22.02 7.94 -14.28
C LEU A 587 -21.93 9.00 -15.38
N LEU A 588 -20.70 9.35 -15.72
CA LEU A 588 -20.43 10.00 -16.99
C LEU A 588 -20.29 8.90 -18.05
N ALA A 589 -21.30 8.73 -18.91
CA ALA A 589 -21.30 7.66 -19.89
C ALA A 589 -21.98 8.07 -21.21
N PRO A 590 -21.84 7.26 -22.25
CA PRO A 590 -22.56 7.46 -23.50
C PRO A 590 -24.07 7.39 -23.28
N THR A 591 -24.81 8.40 -23.74
CA THR A 591 -26.28 8.41 -23.76
C THR A 591 -26.80 7.71 -25.01
N ALA A 592 -28.09 7.35 -25.04
CA ALA A 592 -28.70 6.60 -26.15
C ALA A 592 -28.65 7.33 -27.52
N ASP A 593 -28.45 8.65 -27.52
CA ASP A 593 -28.20 9.48 -28.71
C ASP A 593 -26.71 9.62 -29.06
N GLY A 594 -25.85 8.87 -28.37
CA GLY A 594 -24.44 8.75 -28.68
C GLY A 594 -23.57 9.93 -28.24
N ARG A 595 -24.03 10.74 -27.28
CA ARG A 595 -23.28 11.85 -26.70
C ARG A 595 -22.74 11.45 -25.33
N LEU A 596 -21.70 12.13 -24.85
CA LEU A 596 -21.29 11.98 -23.46
C LEU A 596 -22.26 12.75 -22.58
N GLY A 597 -22.88 12.07 -21.61
CA GLY A 597 -23.86 12.67 -20.72
C GLY A 597 -23.98 11.90 -19.40
N THR A 598 -24.89 12.34 -18.55
CA THR A 598 -25.19 11.61 -17.31
C THR A 598 -25.99 10.35 -17.64
N ALA A 599 -25.49 9.20 -17.24
CA ALA A 599 -26.17 7.91 -17.34
C ALA A 599 -26.34 7.32 -15.94
N THR A 600 -27.38 6.51 -15.72
CA THR A 600 -27.52 5.75 -14.47
C THR A 600 -27.02 4.34 -14.71
N GLN A 601 -26.06 3.90 -13.89
CA GLN A 601 -25.62 2.51 -13.86
C GLN A 601 -26.84 1.60 -13.66
N ALA A 602 -27.11 0.67 -14.58
CA ALA A 602 -28.27 -0.21 -14.46
C ALA A 602 -28.04 -1.29 -13.39
N GLU A 603 -26.88 -1.95 -13.42
CA GLU A 603 -26.44 -2.98 -12.48
C GLU A 603 -24.93 -3.23 -12.66
N MET A 604 -24.28 -3.93 -11.74
CA MET A 604 -22.94 -4.50 -11.96
C MET A 604 -23.09 -5.96 -12.39
N MET A 605 -22.71 -6.27 -13.64
CA MET A 605 -22.76 -7.63 -14.16
C MET A 605 -21.39 -8.31 -14.01
N VAL A 606 -21.26 -9.25 -13.09
CA VAL A 606 -20.09 -10.13 -13.03
C VAL A 606 -20.26 -11.25 -14.05
N GLN A 607 -19.90 -10.99 -15.31
CA GLN A 607 -20.06 -11.95 -16.42
C GLN A 607 -18.72 -12.57 -16.86
N GLY A 608 -18.05 -13.31 -15.98
CA GLY A 608 -16.94 -14.21 -16.34
C GLY A 608 -15.81 -13.59 -17.17
N GLU A 609 -14.93 -14.44 -17.71
CA GLU A 609 -13.89 -14.00 -18.65
C GLU A 609 -14.47 -13.84 -20.05
N ARG A 610 -14.14 -12.74 -20.72
CA ARG A 610 -14.44 -12.49 -22.14
C ARG A 610 -13.16 -12.12 -22.87
N GLU A 611 -13.07 -12.45 -24.16
CA GLU A 611 -12.00 -11.93 -25.00
C GLU A 611 -12.08 -10.39 -25.02
N CYS A 612 -10.92 -9.73 -24.91
CA CYS A 612 -10.80 -8.28 -24.93
C CYS A 612 -9.89 -7.85 -26.08
N VAL A 613 -10.19 -6.70 -26.68
CA VAL A 613 -9.30 -5.97 -27.59
C VAL A 613 -8.62 -4.84 -26.82
N SER A 614 -7.34 -4.63 -27.12
CA SER A 614 -6.53 -3.56 -26.56
C SER A 614 -6.27 -2.53 -27.64
N LEU A 615 -6.74 -1.31 -27.43
CA LEU A 615 -6.62 -0.20 -28.36
C LEU A 615 -5.60 0.80 -27.83
N THR A 616 -4.52 1.02 -28.56
CA THR A 616 -3.53 2.05 -28.22
C THR A 616 -3.85 3.31 -29.00
N LEU A 617 -4.07 4.40 -28.27
CA LEU A 617 -4.36 5.72 -28.81
C LEU A 617 -3.06 6.41 -29.25
N GLN A 618 -3.19 7.42 -30.11
CA GLN A 618 -2.03 8.15 -30.63
C GLN A 618 -1.22 8.86 -29.53
N ASP A 619 -1.84 9.15 -28.39
CA ASP A 619 -1.19 9.75 -27.22
C ASP A 619 -0.63 8.71 -26.23
N GLY A 620 -0.54 7.45 -26.63
CA GLY A 620 0.07 6.37 -25.83
C GLY A 620 -0.87 5.71 -24.82
N ARG A 621 -2.06 6.27 -24.58
CA ARG A 621 -3.05 5.65 -23.70
C ARG A 621 -3.57 4.35 -24.30
N THR A 622 -3.82 3.36 -23.44
CA THR A 622 -4.37 2.07 -23.87
C THR A 622 -5.74 1.85 -23.26
N LEU A 623 -6.71 1.49 -24.09
CA LEU A 623 -8.05 1.09 -23.67
C LEU A 623 -8.22 -0.41 -23.90
N VAL A 624 -8.54 -1.15 -22.84
CA VAL A 624 -8.88 -2.58 -22.93
C VAL A 624 -10.38 -2.72 -22.75
N CYS A 625 -11.06 -3.28 -23.74
CA CYS A 625 -12.50 -3.45 -23.75
C CYS A 625 -12.88 -4.71 -24.54
N THR A 626 -14.11 -5.20 -24.44
CA THR A 626 -14.55 -6.34 -25.24
C THR A 626 -14.62 -5.97 -26.74
N PRO A 627 -14.43 -6.91 -27.68
CA PRO A 627 -14.50 -6.64 -29.12
C PRO A 627 -15.77 -5.88 -29.55
N ASP A 628 -16.89 -6.14 -28.90
CA ASP A 628 -18.19 -5.51 -29.12
C ASP A 628 -18.39 -4.15 -28.44
N HIS A 629 -17.41 -3.67 -27.69
CA HIS A 629 -17.48 -2.37 -27.02
C HIS A 629 -17.49 -1.23 -28.04
N GLU A 630 -18.53 -0.41 -28.06
CA GLU A 630 -18.65 0.71 -28.98
C GLU A 630 -17.90 1.94 -28.45
N LEU A 631 -17.12 2.59 -29.33
CA LEU A 631 -16.27 3.73 -29.04
C LEU A 631 -16.67 4.93 -29.87
N LEU A 632 -16.75 6.09 -29.22
CA LEU A 632 -17.07 7.33 -29.89
C LEU A 632 -15.85 7.86 -30.65
N CYS A 633 -15.96 7.94 -31.97
CA CYS A 633 -15.00 8.63 -32.81
C CYS A 633 -15.24 10.15 -32.80
N THR A 634 -14.20 10.94 -33.06
CA THR A 634 -14.25 12.41 -33.08
C THR A 634 -15.16 12.97 -34.18
N ASP A 635 -15.54 12.14 -35.16
CA ASP A 635 -16.50 12.46 -36.21
C ASP A 635 -17.96 12.16 -35.81
N GLY A 636 -18.18 11.70 -34.57
CA GLY A 636 -19.49 11.43 -33.99
C GLY A 636 -20.03 10.02 -34.23
N ARG A 637 -19.27 9.13 -34.88
CA ARG A 637 -19.67 7.72 -35.07
C ARG A 637 -19.34 6.89 -33.82
N TRP A 638 -20.25 6.00 -33.43
CA TRP A 638 -19.94 4.89 -32.53
C TRP A 638 -19.45 3.72 -33.36
N VAL A 639 -18.24 3.25 -33.08
CA VAL A 639 -17.57 2.17 -33.81
C VAL A 639 -17.15 1.11 -32.81
N ARG A 640 -17.50 -0.15 -33.06
CA ARG A 640 -17.03 -1.25 -32.22
C ARG A 640 -15.51 -1.29 -32.17
N ALA A 641 -14.97 -1.65 -31.02
CA ALA A 641 -13.54 -1.72 -30.78
C ALA A 641 -12.81 -2.65 -31.77
N ASP A 642 -13.44 -3.76 -32.17
CA ASP A 642 -12.93 -4.67 -33.20
C ASP A 642 -13.09 -4.18 -34.66
N GLN A 643 -13.82 -3.08 -34.87
CA GLN A 643 -14.07 -2.48 -36.18
C GLN A 643 -13.37 -1.14 -36.39
N LEU A 644 -12.62 -0.65 -35.39
CA LEU A 644 -11.82 0.57 -35.52
C LEU A 644 -10.69 0.38 -36.54
N VAL A 645 -10.59 1.32 -37.46
CA VAL A 645 -9.52 1.37 -38.46
C VAL A 645 -8.35 2.14 -37.88
N LEU A 646 -7.32 1.40 -37.46
CA LEU A 646 -6.09 1.95 -36.87
C LEU A 646 -5.47 3.03 -37.76
N GLY A 647 -5.13 4.18 -37.16
CA GLY A 647 -4.54 5.32 -37.85
C GLY A 647 -5.52 6.18 -38.67
N GLN A 648 -6.79 5.80 -38.74
CA GLN A 648 -7.85 6.58 -39.42
C GLN A 648 -8.93 7.03 -38.44
N ASP A 649 -9.47 6.10 -37.65
CA ASP A 649 -10.46 6.43 -36.64
C ASP A 649 -9.79 7.11 -35.44
N ARG A 650 -10.27 8.30 -35.10
CA ARG A 650 -9.82 9.06 -33.92
C ARG A 650 -10.90 8.93 -32.86
N VAL A 651 -10.58 8.42 -31.68
CA VAL A 651 -11.56 8.23 -30.59
C VAL A 651 -11.55 9.39 -29.60
N VAL A 652 -12.68 9.61 -28.93
CA VAL A 652 -12.85 10.60 -27.86
C VAL A 652 -12.54 9.92 -26.52
N VAL A 653 -11.70 10.56 -25.71
CA VAL A 653 -11.31 10.06 -24.38
C VAL A 653 -11.74 11.07 -23.31
N GLY A 654 -12.24 10.56 -22.18
CA GLY A 654 -12.72 11.36 -21.05
C GLY A 654 -11.62 12.12 -20.29
N LEU A 655 -12.06 12.93 -19.33
CA LEU A 655 -11.21 13.68 -18.39
C LEU A 655 -10.70 12.76 -17.26
N GLU A 656 -9.45 12.97 -16.81
CA GLU A 656 -8.93 12.38 -15.56
C GLU A 656 -9.49 13.15 -14.35
N VAL A 657 -9.95 12.42 -13.33
CA VAL A 657 -10.60 12.97 -12.14
C VAL A 657 -10.18 12.21 -10.88
N PRO A 658 -10.17 12.86 -9.70
CA PRO A 658 -9.74 12.24 -8.45
C PRO A 658 -10.62 11.04 -8.04
N LEU A 659 -9.97 10.04 -7.42
CA LEU A 659 -10.63 8.85 -6.86
C LEU A 659 -11.38 9.22 -5.56
N ASP A 660 -12.69 8.99 -5.53
CA ASP A 660 -13.57 9.13 -4.36
C ASP A 660 -13.63 7.80 -3.60
N GLU A 661 -12.62 7.57 -2.75
CA GLU A 661 -12.54 6.43 -1.84
C GLU A 661 -12.76 6.91 -0.38
N PRO A 662 -13.58 6.22 0.43
CA PRO A 662 -13.75 6.58 1.84
C PRO A 662 -12.44 6.44 2.62
N GLY A 663 -11.97 7.53 3.22
CA GLY A 663 -10.82 7.52 4.13
C GLY A 663 -11.18 7.05 5.54
N ASP A 664 -10.21 6.50 6.28
CA ASP A 664 -10.38 6.13 7.69
C ASP A 664 -10.61 7.35 8.60
N ASP A 665 -10.18 8.53 8.17
CA ASP A 665 -10.33 9.84 8.83
C ASP A 665 -11.72 10.47 8.68
N GLU A 666 -12.56 9.89 7.81
CA GLU A 666 -13.94 10.35 7.65
C GLU A 666 -14.82 9.98 8.86
N ALA A 667 -14.47 8.92 9.60
CA ALA A 667 -15.29 8.43 10.71
C ALA A 667 -15.43 9.45 11.85
N GLY A 668 -16.66 9.89 12.13
CA GLY A 668 -16.95 10.89 13.17
C GLY A 668 -16.68 12.34 12.73
N TYR A 669 -16.32 12.58 11.47
CA TYR A 669 -16.24 13.93 10.92
C TYR A 669 -17.62 14.58 10.91
N ALA A 670 -17.71 15.77 11.51
CA ALA A 670 -18.91 16.61 11.50
C ALA A 670 -18.52 18.06 11.21
N LEU A 671 -19.13 18.63 10.17
CA LEU A 671 -19.01 20.03 9.80
C LEU A 671 -20.33 20.75 10.09
N HIS A 672 -20.27 21.77 10.94
CA HIS A 672 -21.42 22.62 11.27
C HIS A 672 -21.29 23.96 10.56
N VAL A 673 -22.26 24.28 9.71
CA VAL A 673 -22.29 25.53 8.93
C VAL A 673 -23.63 26.22 9.10
N GLY A 674 -23.65 27.29 9.91
CA GLY A 674 -24.89 27.96 10.29
C GLY A 674 -25.87 27.00 10.97
N ASN A 675 -27.02 26.77 10.33
CA ASN A 675 -28.04 25.82 10.78
C ASN A 675 -27.95 24.43 10.12
N LEU A 676 -26.94 24.19 9.28
CA LEU A 676 -26.72 22.91 8.60
C LEU A 676 -25.63 22.12 9.30
N THR A 677 -25.81 20.79 9.33
CA THR A 677 -24.81 19.85 9.83
C THR A 677 -24.55 18.82 8.74
N PHE A 678 -23.29 18.56 8.49
CA PHE A 678 -22.76 17.65 7.49
C PHE A 678 -21.89 16.62 8.20
N THR A 679 -22.20 15.33 8.04
CA THR A 679 -21.44 14.24 8.68
C THR A 679 -20.96 13.25 7.63
N MET A 680 -20.05 12.36 7.99
CA MET A 680 -19.66 11.23 7.14
C MET A 680 -20.22 9.88 7.64
N ASP A 681 -21.10 9.90 8.65
CA ASP A 681 -21.55 8.70 9.39
C ASP A 681 -22.36 7.71 8.54
N THR A 682 -22.95 8.17 7.43
CA THR A 682 -23.68 7.32 6.49
C THR A 682 -23.30 7.69 5.06
N SER A 683 -23.48 6.76 4.12
CA SER A 683 -23.22 7.04 2.69
C SER A 683 -24.01 8.24 2.16
N HIS A 684 -25.23 8.46 2.67
CA HIS A 684 -26.05 9.61 2.30
C HIS A 684 -25.48 10.92 2.86
N GLU A 685 -25.11 10.93 4.14
CA GLU A 685 -24.53 12.11 4.78
C GLU A 685 -23.16 12.46 4.19
N ARG A 686 -22.33 11.46 3.89
CA ARG A 686 -21.05 11.64 3.18
C ARG A 686 -21.24 12.33 1.83
N LEU A 687 -22.22 11.88 1.04
CA LEU A 687 -22.55 12.51 -0.24
C LEU A 687 -23.00 13.98 -0.06
N ARG A 688 -23.80 14.28 0.97
CA ARG A 688 -24.21 15.65 1.31
C ARG A 688 -23.00 16.50 1.70
N THR A 689 -22.10 15.98 2.52
CA THR A 689 -20.88 16.67 2.96
C THR A 689 -19.96 17.01 1.79
N LEU A 690 -19.72 16.04 0.90
CA LEU A 690 -18.90 16.26 -0.30
C LEU A 690 -19.56 17.22 -1.31
N ALA A 691 -20.88 17.15 -1.48
CA ALA A 691 -21.63 18.11 -2.30
C ALA A 691 -21.52 19.54 -1.74
N PHE A 692 -21.61 19.69 -0.42
CA PHE A 692 -21.40 20.98 0.23
C PHE A 692 -19.98 21.52 0.00
N ALA A 693 -18.95 20.68 0.14
CA ALA A 693 -17.56 21.08 -0.10
C ALA A 693 -17.32 21.53 -1.55
N ARG A 694 -17.83 20.79 -2.55
CA ARG A 694 -17.75 21.17 -3.97
C ARG A 694 -18.44 22.50 -4.24
N LEU A 695 -19.66 22.68 -3.72
CA LEU A 695 -20.39 23.93 -3.87
C LEU A 695 -19.66 25.10 -3.23
N LEU A 696 -19.12 24.91 -2.03
CA LEU A 696 -18.31 25.93 -1.35
C LEU A 696 -17.09 26.30 -2.20
N GLY A 697 -16.32 25.32 -2.69
CA GLY A 697 -15.18 25.56 -3.57
C GLY A 697 -15.54 26.36 -4.81
N HIS A 698 -16.62 25.99 -5.51
CA HIS A 698 -17.12 26.73 -6.68
C HIS A 698 -17.53 28.17 -6.33
N LEU A 699 -18.25 28.35 -5.21
CA LEU A 699 -18.69 29.68 -4.78
C LEU A 699 -17.51 30.60 -4.47
N LEU A 700 -16.46 30.07 -3.83
CA LEU A 700 -15.27 30.83 -3.43
C LEU A 700 -14.32 31.09 -4.60
N SER A 701 -14.32 30.24 -5.63
CA SER A 701 -13.40 30.36 -6.77
C SER A 701 -13.92 31.29 -7.87
N ASP A 702 -15.15 31.07 -8.36
CA ASP A 702 -15.73 31.85 -9.48
C ASP A 702 -17.15 32.35 -9.19
N GLY A 703 -17.59 32.23 -7.94
CA GLY A 703 -18.88 32.72 -7.47
C GLY A 703 -18.82 34.11 -6.82
N SER A 704 -19.98 34.52 -6.30
CA SER A 704 -20.10 35.74 -5.50
C SER A 704 -21.28 35.67 -4.54
N ILE A 705 -21.17 36.40 -3.42
CA ILE A 705 -22.29 36.64 -2.51
C ILE A 705 -22.56 38.14 -2.51
N SER A 706 -23.76 38.55 -2.89
CA SER A 706 -24.14 39.98 -2.93
C SER A 706 -24.28 40.58 -1.53
N LEU A 707 -24.27 41.92 -1.43
CA LEU A 707 -24.55 42.64 -0.17
C LEU A 707 -25.96 42.37 0.39
N LEU A 708 -26.87 41.83 -0.44
CA LEU A 708 -28.22 41.42 -0.03
C LEU A 708 -28.27 39.95 0.42
N GLY A 709 -27.11 39.28 0.58
CA GLY A 709 -27.02 37.90 1.05
C GLY A 709 -27.48 36.88 0.01
N GLN A 710 -27.26 37.16 -1.28
CA GLN A 710 -27.62 36.25 -2.37
C GLN A 710 -26.36 35.67 -3.03
N GLY A 711 -26.18 34.36 -2.92
CA GLY A 711 -25.10 33.61 -3.55
C GLY A 711 -25.40 33.35 -5.03
N ARG A 712 -24.39 33.50 -5.88
CA ARG A 712 -24.43 33.19 -7.30
C ARG A 712 -23.17 32.43 -7.71
N MET A 713 -23.36 31.34 -8.44
CA MET A 713 -22.29 30.57 -9.06
C MET A 713 -22.32 30.76 -10.57
N HIS A 714 -21.13 30.72 -11.18
CA HIS A 714 -20.94 30.76 -12.61
C HIS A 714 -20.27 29.47 -13.07
N VAL A 715 -20.85 28.80 -14.06
CA VAL A 715 -20.31 27.55 -14.60
C VAL A 715 -20.31 27.59 -16.12
N GLY A 716 -19.32 26.97 -16.75
CA GLY A 716 -19.07 27.09 -18.19
C GLY A 716 -19.94 26.16 -19.02
N GLN A 717 -19.92 24.86 -18.73
CA GLN A 717 -20.62 23.86 -19.54
C GLN A 717 -22.01 23.55 -18.99
N ALA A 718 -22.87 22.99 -19.86
CA ALA A 718 -24.20 22.53 -19.45
C ALA A 718 -24.12 21.34 -18.48
N MET A 719 -23.03 20.57 -18.50
CA MET A 719 -22.79 19.46 -17.57
C MET A 719 -22.40 19.98 -16.18
N ASP A 720 -21.48 20.95 -16.10
CA ASP A 720 -21.15 21.64 -14.84
C ASP A 720 -22.39 22.25 -14.18
N ARG A 721 -23.32 22.76 -15.01
CA ARG A 721 -24.62 23.23 -14.55
C ARG A 721 -25.42 22.11 -13.89
N GLU A 722 -25.57 20.96 -14.53
CA GLU A 722 -26.32 19.84 -13.95
C GLU A 722 -25.68 19.35 -12.66
N ALA A 723 -24.36 19.18 -12.62
CA ALA A 723 -23.65 18.75 -11.41
C ALA A 723 -23.88 19.70 -10.22
N VAL A 724 -23.79 21.03 -10.45
CA VAL A 724 -24.07 22.02 -9.41
C VAL A 724 -25.54 22.01 -9.00
N LEU A 725 -26.47 21.80 -9.95
CA LEU A 725 -27.90 21.71 -9.63
C LEU A 725 -28.23 20.45 -8.81
N ASP A 726 -27.63 19.31 -9.14
CA ASP A 726 -27.78 18.04 -8.41
C ASP A 726 -27.22 18.16 -6.99
N ASP A 727 -26.04 18.77 -6.84
CA ASP A 727 -25.45 19.03 -5.51
C ASP A 727 -26.34 19.96 -4.68
N VAL A 728 -26.91 21.03 -5.26
CA VAL A 728 -27.83 21.89 -4.53
C VAL A 728 -29.11 21.15 -4.16
N GLU A 729 -29.69 20.37 -5.07
CA GLU A 729 -30.89 19.57 -4.83
C GLU A 729 -30.68 18.55 -3.71
N LEU A 730 -29.53 17.87 -3.69
CA LEU A 730 -29.14 16.95 -2.61
C LEU A 730 -29.06 17.66 -1.25
N LEU A 731 -28.64 18.93 -1.22
CA LEU A 731 -28.48 19.68 0.01
C LEU A 731 -29.78 20.28 0.56
N VAL A 732 -30.63 20.82 -0.32
CA VAL A 732 -31.83 21.58 0.09
C VAL A 732 -33.15 20.91 -0.26
N GLY A 733 -33.11 19.77 -0.96
CA GLY A 733 -34.28 18.98 -1.32
C GLY A 733 -35.09 19.52 -2.51
N TYR A 734 -34.57 20.54 -3.21
CA TYR A 734 -35.19 21.06 -4.43
C TYR A 734 -34.15 21.65 -5.39
N ARG A 735 -34.42 21.52 -6.69
CA ARG A 735 -33.55 22.01 -7.76
C ARG A 735 -33.78 23.52 -8.01
N PRO A 736 -32.76 24.39 -7.88
CA PRO A 736 -32.90 25.81 -8.16
C PRO A 736 -32.88 26.12 -9.67
N ALA A 737 -33.27 27.33 -10.04
CA ALA A 737 -33.21 27.75 -11.44
C ALA A 737 -31.78 28.11 -11.88
N ALA A 738 -31.37 27.62 -13.04
CA ALA A 738 -30.16 28.04 -13.74
C ALA A 738 -30.52 28.88 -14.97
N THR A 739 -29.93 30.07 -15.09
CA THR A 739 -30.13 30.96 -16.25
C THR A 739 -28.88 30.97 -17.11
N ARG A 740 -29.02 30.79 -18.42
CA ARG A 740 -27.90 30.96 -19.35
C ARG A 740 -27.59 32.45 -19.48
N TYR A 741 -26.40 32.87 -19.09
CA TYR A 741 -26.01 34.30 -19.11
C TYR A 741 -25.52 34.72 -20.50
N ASP A 742 -24.73 33.87 -21.17
CA ASP A 742 -24.31 34.03 -22.56
C ASP A 742 -24.06 32.68 -23.25
N GLN A 743 -23.47 32.66 -24.45
CA GLN A 743 -23.19 31.42 -25.17
C GLN A 743 -22.22 30.47 -24.44
N ARG A 744 -21.43 30.96 -23.47
CA ARG A 744 -20.32 30.26 -22.83
C ARG A 744 -20.50 30.01 -21.33
N LYS A 745 -21.53 30.57 -20.67
CA LYS A 745 -21.71 30.38 -19.22
C LYS A 745 -23.16 30.39 -18.72
N TRP A 746 -23.37 29.66 -17.64
CA TRP A 746 -24.59 29.59 -16.85
C TRP A 746 -24.40 30.31 -15.51
N THR A 747 -25.49 30.85 -14.99
CA THR A 747 -25.56 31.42 -13.65
C THR A 747 -26.59 30.66 -12.85
N ILE A 748 -26.17 30.18 -11.67
CA ILE A 748 -27.03 29.48 -10.72
C ILE A 748 -27.17 30.36 -9.48
N VAL A 749 -28.41 30.63 -9.10
CA VAL A 749 -28.74 31.40 -7.90
C VAL A 749 -28.87 30.41 -6.75
N LEU A 750 -28.00 30.52 -5.74
CA LEU A 750 -28.05 29.60 -4.61
C LEU A 750 -29.28 29.85 -3.72
N PRO A 751 -29.89 28.80 -3.17
CA PRO A 751 -30.90 28.92 -2.13
C PRO A 751 -30.45 29.86 -1.00
N LYS A 752 -31.37 30.69 -0.52
CA LYS A 752 -31.11 31.61 0.60
C LYS A 752 -30.61 30.87 1.85
N PRO A 753 -31.21 29.75 2.29
CA PRO A 753 -30.71 29.02 3.47
C PRO A 753 -29.25 28.55 3.32
N LEU A 754 -28.89 28.07 2.13
CA LEU A 754 -27.52 27.62 1.84
C LEU A 754 -26.54 28.80 1.80
N THR A 755 -26.95 29.94 1.23
CA THR A 755 -26.13 31.17 1.21
C THR A 755 -25.94 31.74 2.62
N ASP A 756 -27.00 31.77 3.43
CA ASP A 756 -26.98 32.26 4.80
C ASP A 756 -26.05 31.37 5.65
N ALA A 757 -26.13 30.05 5.50
CA ALA A 757 -25.23 29.10 6.13
C ALA A 757 -23.76 29.36 5.74
N ILE A 758 -23.44 29.41 4.44
CA ILE A 758 -22.06 29.64 3.96
C ILE A 758 -21.49 30.98 4.46
N SER A 759 -22.34 32.01 4.56
CA SER A 759 -21.93 33.34 5.04
C SER A 759 -21.51 33.36 6.51
N THR A 760 -21.82 32.30 7.28
CA THR A 760 -21.34 32.14 8.67
C THR A 760 -19.91 31.62 8.76
N LEU A 761 -19.35 31.09 7.67
CA LEU A 761 -18.00 30.53 7.67
C LEU A 761 -16.94 31.61 7.83
N PRO A 762 -15.94 31.42 8.70
CA PRO A 762 -14.79 32.32 8.81
C PRO A 762 -14.12 32.52 7.44
N GLY A 763 -13.88 33.78 7.06
CA GLY A 763 -13.19 34.13 5.81
C GLY A 763 -14.09 34.44 4.61
N VAL A 764 -15.37 34.10 4.64
CA VAL A 764 -16.33 34.44 3.57
C VAL A 764 -16.71 35.91 3.65
N ARG A 765 -16.58 36.67 2.55
CA ARG A 765 -16.86 38.12 2.49
C ARG A 765 -17.98 38.46 1.50
N THR A 766 -19.02 39.15 1.96
CA THR A 766 -20.14 39.63 1.12
C THR A 766 -19.77 40.89 0.32
N GLY A 767 -20.23 41.00 -0.92
CA GLY A 767 -20.17 42.24 -1.72
C GLY A 767 -18.94 42.42 -2.63
N ARG A 768 -18.09 41.39 -2.80
CA ARG A 768 -17.00 41.36 -3.79
C ARG A 768 -17.08 40.07 -4.61
N ARG A 769 -16.64 40.11 -5.88
CA ARG A 769 -16.33 38.88 -6.63
C ARG A 769 -15.18 38.21 -5.88
N ILE A 770 -15.37 36.97 -5.47
CA ILE A 770 -14.45 36.32 -4.55
C ILE A 770 -13.19 35.93 -5.35
N GLN A 771 -12.20 36.83 -5.41
CA GLN A 771 -10.81 36.44 -5.61
C GLN A 771 -10.20 36.33 -4.23
N GLN A 772 -10.34 35.16 -3.61
CA GLN A 772 -9.60 34.83 -2.41
C GLN A 772 -8.23 34.28 -2.83
N ALA A 773 -7.17 34.65 -2.12
CA ALA A 773 -5.91 33.91 -2.20
C ALA A 773 -6.20 32.47 -1.75
N PRO A 774 -5.56 31.47 -2.38
CA PRO A 774 -5.84 30.05 -2.15
C PRO A 774 -5.80 29.66 -0.67
#